data_AF-A0A3D3UM57-F1
#
_entry.id   AF-A0A3D3UM57-F1
#
_cell.length_a   1.000
_cell.length_b   1.000
_cell.length_c   1.000
_cell.angle_alpha   90.00
_cell.angle_beta   90.00
_cell.angle_gamma   90.00
#
_symmetry.space_group_name_H-M   'P 1'
#
loop_
_entity.id
_entity.type
_entity.pdbx_description
1 polymer ?
#
loop_
_entity_poly.entity_id
_entity_poly.type
_entity_poly.pdbx_seq_one_letter_code
_entity_poly.pdbx_strand_id
1 'polypeptide(L)'
;METKYKTHLILGVILLFISPPFSPGADLWAKEDSKYLEAVREFADNVLKHGRDTYGPKHTPLFVDGLNIHTHEPVKWISSEGEKWILSNLASQQNLFRTLDGLTKITGEPKYRKAAIEAIEYAFANLRSPNGLIYWGNVTAYDAKKDNVVGRGKPYSHVLKSNLPHYELMWQVNPEATKNFIESFWSAHVKDWSNLAMDRIASFTDVLEEPWKHTYTDGPAFLKRGGISFFTTGIDLAYAAAVLSKLSGDKEPLLWAKRLIRRYVRTRHPKTGISYWMYTTPSETVLDSYDSIMRKLVPGTTEFLPSEFPWSIYTNPLYRKTMYGQHMPTPSIPINAQVSDWQNQFLVADVLAEEGNVFKQWALEELTAFGRASYRKEDNAYVPILTDGTNIEGYIVKVTSGMLGPSDAALEPLPVSPSDLWAYAMGYRVTNDAFMWEMARNISKGNEFGDIGATSRDRPQLDHTTNCSNPYALLAFLELYQGNGKAELLHMAKRIGDNVLAKRFHKGYFVASKEHVYTKFDAIDSLAFLHLHLALVTDNIKIPQACPSLPYFYCSYRGKDWANDNAILYTRTESADPPFSLLEAVGLGNIEELKSILSKGTDVDGFESTFFKTALHEAAKAGHKEIVELLIAEDAQIDAKDSWPGLTPLHYAAAGGHIEVVKLLLIKGADIDAKITAYVRTTAYTTGDTALHSTIRADHKDIAELVIEKDADVNARNNDGRTPLDIAVDRGHTEIVELLRKHGAKE
;
A
#
# COMPACT_ATOMS: atom_id res chain seq x y z
N MET A 1 63.23 -8.59 62.67
CA MET A 1 63.64 -7.40 61.92
C MET A 1 63.38 -7.72 60.45
N GLU A 2 62.15 -7.53 59.98
CA GLU A 2 61.65 -6.24 59.44
C GLU A 2 62.28 -5.92 58.07
N THR A 3 61.55 -6.19 56.97
CA THR A 3 60.95 -5.21 56.03
C THR A 3 61.97 -4.46 55.14
N LYS A 4 61.73 -4.05 53.90
CA LYS A 4 60.54 -3.80 53.04
C LYS A 4 61.05 -3.79 51.56
N TYR A 5 60.29 -3.73 50.47
CA TYR A 5 58.86 -3.53 50.15
C TYR A 5 58.42 -4.60 49.11
N LYS A 6 57.23 -4.45 48.50
CA LYS A 6 56.83 -5.04 47.20
C LYS A 6 56.32 -3.90 46.30
N THR A 7 56.60 -3.96 45.01
CA THR A 7 55.87 -3.22 43.96
C THR A 7 55.35 -4.22 42.95
N HIS A 8 54.07 -4.11 42.55
CA HIS A 8 53.43 -5.08 41.64
C HIS A 8 53.67 -4.70 40.18
N LEU A 9 53.91 -5.70 39.34
CA LEU A 9 53.73 -5.61 37.89
C LEU A 9 52.72 -6.67 37.48
N ILE A 10 51.69 -6.26 36.74
CA ILE A 10 50.61 -7.15 36.27
C ILE A 10 51.03 -7.75 34.92
N LEU A 11 50.91 -9.07 34.79
CA LEU A 11 51.00 -9.78 33.52
C LEU A 11 49.80 -10.73 33.43
N GLY A 12 49.11 -10.70 32.29
CA GLY A 12 47.74 -11.21 32.16
C GLY A 12 47.63 -12.72 31.99
N VAL A 13 46.41 -13.23 32.15
CA VAL A 13 46.00 -14.58 31.76
C VAL A 13 44.72 -14.47 30.93
N ILE A 14 44.78 -15.01 29.71
CA ILE A 14 43.63 -15.15 28.82
C ILE A 14 42.84 -16.40 29.27
N LEU A 15 41.55 -16.23 29.56
CA LEU A 15 40.63 -17.33 29.83
C LEU A 15 39.87 -17.71 28.55
N LEU A 16 40.22 -18.86 27.98
CA LEU A 16 39.43 -19.56 26.97
C LEU A 16 38.22 -20.21 27.64
N PHE A 17 37.01 -19.79 27.29
CA PHE A 17 35.80 -20.50 27.68
C PHE A 17 35.60 -21.73 26.78
N ILE A 18 35.52 -22.90 27.40
CA ILE A 18 35.19 -24.17 26.74
C ILE A 18 33.68 -24.38 26.89
N SER A 19 32.96 -24.46 25.77
CA SER A 19 31.53 -24.80 25.75
C SER A 19 31.29 -26.25 26.20
N PRO A 20 30.18 -26.54 26.92
CA PRO A 20 29.86 -27.91 27.32
C PRO A 20 29.50 -28.80 26.12
N PRO A 21 29.66 -30.13 26.22
CA PRO A 21 29.53 -31.03 25.09
C PRO A 21 28.08 -31.33 24.69
N PHE A 22 27.94 -31.70 23.42
CA PHE A 22 26.75 -32.17 22.71
C PHE A 22 25.73 -32.96 23.56
N SER A 23 24.46 -32.58 23.46
CA SER A 23 23.32 -33.42 23.83
C SER A 23 22.96 -34.36 22.66
N PRO A 24 22.77 -35.67 22.89
CA PRO A 24 22.49 -36.65 21.83
C PRO A 24 21.10 -36.50 21.18
N GLY A 25 20.32 -35.47 21.53
CA GLY A 25 19.10 -35.10 20.80
C GLY A 25 19.35 -34.29 19.52
N ALA A 26 20.49 -33.60 19.38
CA ALA A 26 20.68 -32.59 18.33
C ALA A 26 20.54 -33.13 16.89
N ASP A 27 21.01 -34.36 16.62
CA ASP A 27 20.98 -34.97 15.28
C ASP A 27 19.57 -35.36 14.79
N LEU A 28 18.60 -35.51 15.69
CA LEU A 28 17.21 -35.80 15.32
C LEU A 28 16.49 -34.52 14.88
N TRP A 29 16.69 -33.42 15.61
CA TRP A 29 16.10 -32.12 15.30
C TRP A 29 16.75 -31.51 14.05
N ALA A 30 18.08 -31.62 13.89
CA ALA A 30 18.80 -31.13 12.71
C ALA A 30 18.29 -31.71 11.37
N LYS A 31 17.73 -32.93 11.37
CA LYS A 31 17.07 -33.51 10.17
C LYS A 31 15.65 -33.00 10.00
N GLU A 32 14.87 -32.88 11.07
CA GLU A 32 13.47 -32.46 10.99
C GLU A 32 13.31 -30.96 10.68
N ASP A 33 14.25 -30.12 11.11
CA ASP A 33 14.28 -28.68 10.89
C ASP A 33 14.93 -28.26 9.56
N SER A 34 15.47 -29.22 8.80
CA SER A 34 15.96 -29.01 7.43
C SER A 34 14.83 -28.67 6.44
N LYS A 35 13.60 -29.13 6.69
CA LYS A 35 12.45 -28.98 5.78
C LYS A 35 12.11 -27.53 5.40
N TYR A 36 12.39 -26.56 6.28
CA TYR A 36 12.20 -25.14 5.98
C TYR A 36 13.20 -24.67 4.92
N LEU A 37 14.46 -25.07 5.05
CA LEU A 37 15.51 -24.78 4.08
C LEU A 37 15.24 -25.49 2.75
N GLU A 38 14.80 -26.75 2.77
CA GLU A 38 14.45 -27.49 1.56
C GLU A 38 13.25 -26.86 0.82
N ALA A 39 12.22 -26.40 1.52
CA ALA A 39 11.09 -25.69 0.91
C ALA A 39 11.53 -24.36 0.26
N VAL A 40 12.44 -23.61 0.89
CA VAL A 40 13.01 -22.39 0.29
C VAL A 40 13.94 -22.72 -0.88
N ARG A 41 14.67 -23.84 -0.83
CA ARG A 41 15.50 -24.33 -1.94
C ARG A 41 14.66 -24.71 -3.16
N GLU A 42 13.61 -25.51 -2.96
CA GLU A 42 12.67 -25.90 -4.01
C GLU A 42 11.99 -24.67 -4.63
N PHE A 43 11.53 -23.71 -3.80
CA PHE A 43 11.03 -22.42 -4.28
C PHE A 43 12.05 -21.67 -5.14
N ALA A 44 13.27 -21.49 -4.64
CA ALA A 44 14.31 -20.75 -5.34
C ALA A 44 14.70 -21.41 -6.67
N ASP A 45 14.82 -22.74 -6.70
CA ASP A 45 15.11 -23.49 -7.94
C ASP A 45 13.96 -23.41 -8.96
N ASN A 46 12.70 -23.48 -8.50
CA ASN A 46 11.55 -23.28 -9.36
C ASN A 46 11.46 -21.84 -9.90
N VAL A 47 11.78 -20.82 -9.10
CA VAL A 47 11.86 -19.42 -9.53
C VAL A 47 12.99 -19.21 -10.55
N LEU A 48 14.19 -19.75 -10.31
CA LEU A 48 15.32 -19.66 -11.24
C LEU A 48 15.06 -20.37 -12.58
N LYS A 49 14.28 -21.47 -12.56
CA LYS A 49 13.96 -22.29 -13.73
C LYS A 49 12.78 -21.78 -14.55
N HIS A 50 11.74 -21.29 -13.89
CA HIS A 50 10.45 -20.95 -14.53
C HIS A 50 10.09 -19.46 -14.43
N GLY A 51 10.70 -18.70 -13.52
CA GLY A 51 10.37 -17.29 -13.25
C GLY A 51 11.25 -16.27 -13.97
N ARG A 52 12.23 -16.70 -14.78
CA ARG A 52 13.09 -15.80 -15.57
C ARG A 52 12.34 -15.24 -16.79
N ASP A 53 12.68 -14.02 -17.19
CA ASP A 53 12.18 -13.44 -18.43
C ASP A 53 12.73 -14.20 -19.66
N THR A 54 11.89 -15.08 -20.18
CA THR A 54 12.09 -15.77 -21.46
C THR A 54 10.94 -15.53 -22.44
N TYR A 55 10.19 -14.44 -22.23
CA TYR A 55 8.88 -14.23 -22.84
C TYR A 55 8.88 -13.18 -23.95
N GLY A 56 9.82 -12.23 -23.90
CA GLY A 56 10.07 -11.26 -24.96
C GLY A 56 11.31 -11.59 -25.81
N PRO A 57 11.56 -10.82 -26.88
CA PRO A 57 12.62 -11.11 -27.85
C PRO A 57 14.04 -10.99 -27.28
N LYS A 58 14.23 -10.29 -26.15
CA LYS A 58 15.55 -10.09 -25.53
C LYS A 58 16.01 -11.21 -24.60
N HIS A 59 15.10 -12.02 -24.05
CA HIS A 59 15.39 -13.03 -23.03
C HIS A 59 16.32 -12.51 -21.91
N THR A 60 15.80 -11.64 -21.04
CA THR A 60 16.62 -10.92 -20.06
C THR A 60 16.88 -11.74 -18.78
N PRO A 61 17.90 -11.43 -17.96
CA PRO A 61 18.08 -12.07 -16.65
C PRO A 61 17.08 -11.57 -15.59
N LEU A 62 16.09 -10.75 -15.95
CA LEU A 62 15.04 -10.32 -15.03
C LEU A 62 14.16 -11.50 -14.61
N PHE A 63 13.35 -11.29 -13.58
CA PHE A 63 12.27 -12.19 -13.19
C PHE A 63 10.92 -11.57 -13.53
N VAL A 64 9.93 -12.40 -13.81
CA VAL A 64 8.52 -11.99 -13.72
C VAL A 64 8.10 -11.93 -12.25
N ASP A 65 7.09 -11.14 -11.91
CA ASP A 65 6.69 -10.91 -10.51
C ASP A 65 5.99 -12.13 -9.86
N GLY A 66 5.53 -13.08 -10.68
CA GLY A 66 4.87 -14.29 -10.21
C GLY A 66 4.46 -15.25 -11.33
N LEU A 67 4.11 -16.47 -10.94
CA LEU A 67 3.73 -17.56 -11.83
C LEU A 67 2.43 -18.22 -11.39
N ASN A 68 1.70 -18.78 -12.34
CA ASN A 68 0.69 -19.79 -12.05
C ASN A 68 1.39 -21.09 -11.61
N ILE A 69 1.07 -21.60 -10.41
CA ILE A 69 1.78 -22.74 -9.81
C ILE A 69 1.46 -24.09 -10.48
N HIS A 70 0.51 -24.14 -11.41
CA HIS A 70 0.11 -25.34 -12.14
C HIS A 70 0.68 -25.37 -13.57
N THR A 71 0.73 -24.22 -14.25
CA THR A 71 1.13 -24.12 -15.66
C THR A 71 2.50 -23.49 -15.87
N HIS A 72 3.06 -22.82 -14.85
CA HIS A 72 4.22 -21.94 -14.96
C HIS A 72 4.08 -20.80 -15.99
N GLU A 73 2.84 -20.44 -16.35
CA GLU A 73 2.60 -19.18 -17.06
C GLU A 73 2.78 -17.98 -16.12
N PRO A 74 3.38 -16.87 -16.59
CA PRO A 74 3.55 -15.69 -15.78
C PRO A 74 2.22 -14.97 -15.53
N VAL A 75 2.20 -14.18 -14.46
CA VAL A 75 1.11 -13.21 -14.21
C VAL A 75 0.99 -12.23 -15.38
N LYS A 76 -0.25 -11.87 -15.73
CA LYS A 76 -0.57 -10.98 -16.86
C LYS A 76 -1.37 -9.79 -16.35
N TRP A 77 -0.76 -8.61 -16.38
CA TRP A 77 -1.51 -7.37 -16.21
C TRP A 77 -2.25 -7.05 -17.51
N ILE A 78 -3.44 -6.48 -17.43
CA ILE A 78 -4.26 -6.19 -18.61
C ILE A 78 -4.71 -4.73 -18.54
N SER A 79 -4.15 -3.90 -19.42
CA SER A 79 -4.36 -2.44 -19.40
C SER A 79 -5.81 -2.05 -19.70
N SER A 80 -6.14 -0.77 -19.53
CA SER A 80 -7.42 -0.18 -19.95
C SER A 80 -7.71 -0.36 -21.45
N GLU A 81 -6.68 -0.50 -22.27
CA GLU A 81 -6.73 -0.69 -23.73
C GLU A 81 -6.73 -2.19 -24.12
N GLY A 82 -6.81 -3.10 -23.13
CA GLY A 82 -6.79 -4.55 -23.34
C GLY A 82 -5.40 -5.15 -23.58
N GLU A 83 -4.33 -4.38 -23.46
CA GLU A 83 -2.97 -4.90 -23.65
C GLU A 83 -2.56 -5.84 -22.52
N LYS A 84 -2.12 -7.06 -22.84
CA LYS A 84 -1.58 -8.01 -21.86
C LYS A 84 -0.08 -7.80 -21.65
N TRP A 85 0.32 -7.23 -20.53
CA TRP A 85 1.72 -7.06 -20.10
C TRP A 85 2.16 -8.22 -19.19
N ILE A 86 3.39 -8.71 -19.39
CA ILE A 86 4.04 -9.66 -18.47
C ILE A 86 4.93 -8.84 -17.54
N LEU A 87 4.47 -8.62 -16.31
CA LEU A 87 5.15 -7.70 -15.39
C LEU A 87 6.47 -8.29 -14.85
N SER A 88 7.52 -7.51 -15.04
CA SER A 88 8.81 -7.61 -14.34
C SER A 88 9.04 -6.29 -13.61
N ASN A 89 8.45 -6.14 -12.43
CA ASN A 89 8.63 -4.98 -11.56
C ASN A 89 9.70 -5.29 -10.50
N LEU A 90 10.93 -4.90 -10.79
CA LEU A 90 12.08 -5.14 -9.90
C LEU A 90 11.90 -4.55 -8.48
N ALA A 91 11.03 -3.55 -8.28
CA ALA A 91 10.69 -3.01 -6.95
C ALA A 91 9.76 -3.91 -6.11
N SER A 92 9.17 -4.94 -6.74
CA SER A 92 8.36 -6.01 -6.15
C SER A 92 9.07 -7.36 -6.23
N GLN A 93 10.40 -7.37 -6.11
CA GLN A 93 11.27 -8.56 -6.12
C GLN A 93 12.38 -8.48 -5.04
N GLN A 94 12.24 -7.56 -4.08
CA GLN A 94 13.28 -7.23 -3.11
C GLN A 94 13.40 -8.27 -1.98
N ASN A 95 12.29 -8.89 -1.56
CA ASN A 95 12.28 -10.05 -0.67
C ASN A 95 12.74 -11.32 -1.40
N LEU A 96 12.46 -11.46 -2.70
CA LEU A 96 13.08 -12.53 -3.50
C LEU A 96 14.61 -12.40 -3.48
N PHE A 97 15.16 -11.20 -3.73
CA PHE A 97 16.62 -11.00 -3.70
C PHE A 97 17.24 -11.22 -2.32
N ARG A 98 16.58 -10.78 -1.24
CA ARG A 98 16.97 -11.10 0.16
C ARG A 98 16.98 -12.61 0.41
N THR A 99 15.99 -13.33 -0.12
CA THR A 99 15.89 -14.79 -0.01
C THR A 99 17.03 -15.48 -0.78
N LEU A 100 17.31 -15.07 -2.01
CA LEU A 100 18.36 -15.65 -2.84
C LEU A 100 19.77 -15.40 -2.26
N ASP A 101 20.06 -14.20 -1.74
CA ASP A 101 21.31 -13.91 -1.03
C ASP A 101 21.41 -14.66 0.30
N GLY A 102 20.33 -14.68 1.09
CA GLY A 102 20.26 -15.45 2.35
C GLY A 102 20.48 -16.95 2.14
N LEU A 103 19.83 -17.55 1.14
CA LEU A 103 19.95 -18.96 0.80
C LEU A 103 21.38 -19.30 0.33
N THR A 104 22.02 -18.44 -0.48
CA THR A 104 23.44 -18.60 -0.83
C THR A 104 24.35 -18.56 0.39
N LYS A 105 24.10 -17.68 1.38
CA LYS A 105 24.90 -17.62 2.62
C LYS A 105 24.74 -18.84 3.52
N ILE A 106 23.57 -19.49 3.50
CA ILE A 106 23.29 -20.70 4.28
C ILE A 106 23.86 -21.95 3.60
N THR A 107 23.65 -22.09 2.28
CA THR A 107 23.96 -23.32 1.54
C THR A 107 25.34 -23.32 0.87
N GLY A 108 25.94 -22.15 0.66
CA GLY A 108 27.13 -21.97 -0.16
C GLY A 108 26.88 -22.08 -1.67
N GLU A 109 25.65 -22.32 -2.12
CA GLU A 109 25.31 -22.47 -3.54
C GLU A 109 25.27 -21.09 -4.24
N PRO A 110 26.21 -20.77 -5.17
CA PRO A 110 26.33 -19.42 -5.72
C PRO A 110 25.24 -19.07 -6.73
N LYS A 111 24.50 -20.06 -7.25
CA LYS A 111 23.46 -19.86 -8.29
C LYS A 111 22.37 -18.87 -7.88
N TYR A 112 21.93 -18.89 -6.62
CA TYR A 112 20.84 -18.03 -6.15
C TYR A 112 21.24 -16.56 -6.13
N ARG A 113 22.31 -16.19 -5.40
CA ARG A 113 22.81 -14.82 -5.36
C ARG A 113 23.28 -14.33 -6.74
N LYS A 114 23.93 -15.18 -7.54
CA LYS A 114 24.28 -14.85 -8.93
C LYS A 114 23.04 -14.43 -9.73
N ALA A 115 21.93 -15.16 -9.59
CA ALA A 115 20.70 -14.85 -10.30
C ALA A 115 20.12 -13.47 -9.94
N ALA A 116 20.20 -13.06 -8.67
CA ALA A 116 19.81 -11.72 -8.22
C ALA A 116 20.77 -10.62 -8.70
N ILE A 117 22.09 -10.89 -8.70
CA ILE A 117 23.12 -9.98 -9.23
C ILE A 117 22.84 -9.67 -10.71
N GLU A 118 22.65 -10.69 -11.55
CA GLU A 118 22.42 -10.51 -13.00
C GLU A 118 21.18 -9.65 -13.30
N ALA A 119 20.11 -9.78 -12.51
CA ALA A 119 18.90 -8.97 -12.64
C ALA A 119 19.14 -7.49 -12.29
N ILE A 120 19.89 -7.23 -11.22
CA ILE A 120 20.26 -5.87 -10.79
C ILE A 120 21.24 -5.22 -11.79
N GLU A 121 22.24 -5.95 -12.27
CA GLU A 121 23.16 -5.49 -13.33
C GLU A 121 22.39 -5.09 -14.59
N TYR A 122 21.46 -5.93 -15.03
CA TYR A 122 20.62 -5.64 -16.19
C TYR A 122 19.74 -4.40 -15.98
N ALA A 123 19.14 -4.23 -14.80
CA ALA A 123 18.33 -3.07 -14.49
C ALA A 123 19.14 -1.76 -14.49
N PHE A 124 20.35 -1.76 -13.90
CA PHE A 124 21.26 -0.61 -13.97
C PHE A 124 21.74 -0.33 -15.41
N ALA A 125 21.94 -1.34 -16.24
CA ALA A 125 22.37 -1.15 -17.62
C ALA A 125 21.25 -0.67 -18.56
N ASN A 126 20.01 -1.16 -18.38
CA ASN A 126 18.95 -1.06 -19.41
C ASN A 126 17.64 -0.39 -18.93
N LEU A 127 17.37 -0.34 -17.62
CA LEU A 127 16.08 0.12 -17.07
C LEU A 127 16.19 1.46 -16.32
N ARG A 128 17.21 2.27 -16.60
CA ARG A 128 17.33 3.63 -16.05
C ARG A 128 16.69 4.69 -16.94
N SER A 129 16.06 5.67 -16.31
CA SER A 129 15.61 6.91 -16.95
C SER A 129 16.79 7.84 -17.28
N PRO A 130 16.58 8.86 -18.14
CA PRO A 130 17.59 9.89 -18.39
C PRO A 130 18.08 10.59 -17.11
N ASN A 131 17.22 10.70 -16.09
CA ASN A 131 17.56 11.28 -14.80
C ASN A 131 18.01 10.27 -13.73
N GLY A 132 18.37 9.03 -14.10
CA GLY A 132 19.05 8.09 -13.21
C GLY A 132 18.16 7.26 -12.27
N LEU A 133 16.86 7.52 -12.23
CA LEU A 133 15.87 6.64 -11.59
C LEU A 133 15.75 5.30 -12.35
N ILE A 134 15.19 4.28 -11.72
CA ILE A 134 14.87 2.99 -12.37
C ILE A 134 13.38 3.00 -12.76
N TYR A 135 13.05 2.45 -13.93
CA TYR A 135 11.67 2.24 -14.41
C TYR A 135 10.98 1.10 -13.64
N TRP A 136 10.70 1.35 -12.36
CA TRP A 136 10.12 0.41 -11.41
C TRP A 136 9.19 1.14 -10.42
N GLY A 137 8.69 0.40 -9.42
CA GLY A 137 7.97 0.95 -8.28
C GLY A 137 6.47 0.70 -8.36
N ASN A 138 5.68 1.45 -7.59
CA ASN A 138 4.26 1.11 -7.47
C ASN A 138 3.42 1.46 -8.71
N VAL A 139 3.92 2.27 -9.64
CA VAL A 139 3.14 2.75 -10.81
C VAL A 139 3.79 2.46 -12.16
N THR A 140 5.02 1.94 -12.17
CA THR A 140 5.83 1.74 -13.38
C THR A 140 6.52 0.39 -13.27
N ALA A 141 6.55 -0.36 -14.37
CA ALA A 141 7.17 -1.66 -14.50
C ALA A 141 7.71 -1.86 -15.93
N TYR A 142 8.42 -2.97 -16.13
CA TYR A 142 8.84 -3.43 -17.46
C TYR A 142 7.91 -4.56 -17.94
N ASP A 143 7.39 -4.46 -19.17
CA ASP A 143 6.69 -5.56 -19.83
C ASP A 143 7.72 -6.47 -20.48
N ALA A 144 7.97 -7.60 -19.83
CA ALA A 144 8.93 -8.60 -20.27
C ALA A 144 8.62 -9.15 -21.68
N LYS A 145 7.35 -9.11 -22.11
CA LYS A 145 6.92 -9.59 -23.43
C LYS A 145 7.24 -8.61 -24.55
N LYS A 146 6.95 -7.32 -24.33
CA LYS A 146 7.10 -6.26 -25.32
C LYS A 146 8.43 -5.54 -25.28
N ASP A 147 9.24 -5.79 -24.24
CA ASP A 147 10.53 -5.12 -24.04
C ASP A 147 10.38 -3.59 -23.97
N ASN A 148 9.44 -3.13 -23.14
CA ASN A 148 9.18 -1.70 -22.95
C ASN A 148 8.70 -1.36 -21.54
N VAL A 149 8.72 -0.07 -21.22
CA VAL A 149 8.20 0.47 -19.95
C VAL A 149 6.69 0.63 -20.04
N VAL A 150 5.99 0.12 -19.03
CA VAL A 150 4.54 0.18 -18.87
C VAL A 150 4.19 0.71 -17.49
N GLY A 151 2.98 1.26 -17.31
CA GLY A 151 2.65 1.92 -16.05
C GLY A 151 1.36 2.73 -16.08
N ARG A 152 1.17 3.50 -15.01
CA ARG A 152 0.00 4.34 -14.77
C ARG A 152 0.13 5.71 -15.44
N GLY A 153 -0.72 5.96 -16.44
CA GLY A 153 -0.79 7.25 -17.14
C GLY A 153 0.41 7.52 -18.06
N LYS A 154 0.32 8.52 -18.92
CA LYS A 154 1.45 8.99 -19.75
C LYS A 154 1.58 10.51 -19.59
N PRO A 155 2.78 11.06 -19.33
CA PRO A 155 4.05 10.34 -19.08
C PRO A 155 4.02 9.49 -17.79
N TYR A 156 4.81 8.41 -17.76
CA TYR A 156 4.97 7.57 -16.56
C TYR A 156 5.71 8.33 -15.44
N SER A 157 5.62 7.82 -14.21
CA SER A 157 6.22 8.44 -13.03
C SER A 157 6.92 7.43 -12.12
N HIS A 158 7.85 7.89 -11.30
CA HIS A 158 8.46 7.10 -10.24
C HIS A 158 7.68 7.27 -8.93
N VAL A 159 7.39 6.16 -8.25
CA VAL A 159 6.73 6.11 -6.94
C VAL A 159 7.24 4.87 -6.20
N LEU A 160 7.74 5.06 -4.97
CA LEU A 160 7.95 4.00 -3.98
C LEU A 160 7.10 4.30 -2.73
N LYS A 161 6.54 3.26 -2.10
CA LYS A 161 5.66 3.33 -0.94
C LYS A 161 5.99 2.17 0.00
N SER A 162 6.91 2.40 0.92
CA SER A 162 7.45 1.41 1.86
C SER A 162 7.99 0.17 1.13
N ASN A 163 8.62 0.36 -0.03
CA ASN A 163 9.18 -0.74 -0.84
C ASN A 163 10.47 -1.33 -0.24
N LEU A 164 11.28 -0.49 0.41
CA LEU A 164 12.51 -0.86 1.13
C LEU A 164 13.46 -1.75 0.31
N PRO A 165 14.05 -1.26 -0.80
CA PRO A 165 14.96 -2.05 -1.63
C PRO A 165 16.17 -2.63 -0.90
N HIS A 166 16.72 -3.74 -1.39
CA HIS A 166 17.91 -4.37 -0.85
C HIS A 166 19.19 -3.64 -1.33
N TYR A 167 19.34 -2.40 -0.88
CA TYR A 167 20.42 -1.50 -1.28
C TYR A 167 21.82 -2.07 -1.00
N GLU A 168 21.99 -2.94 0.00
CA GLU A 168 23.28 -3.59 0.27
C GLU A 168 23.70 -4.54 -0.86
N LEU A 169 22.76 -5.28 -1.46
CA LEU A 169 23.06 -6.13 -2.62
C LEU A 169 23.26 -5.28 -3.87
N MET A 170 22.42 -4.25 -4.07
CA MET A 170 22.59 -3.28 -5.18
C MET A 170 23.99 -2.63 -5.14
N TRP A 171 24.44 -2.21 -3.96
CA TRP A 171 25.77 -1.63 -3.74
C TRP A 171 26.89 -2.63 -4.00
N GLN A 172 26.74 -3.89 -3.61
CA GLN A 172 27.72 -4.94 -3.91
C GLN A 172 27.83 -5.24 -5.41
N VAL A 173 26.74 -5.06 -6.17
CA VAL A 173 26.73 -5.16 -7.63
C VAL A 173 27.43 -3.94 -8.25
N ASN A 174 26.97 -2.74 -7.91
CA ASN A 174 27.55 -1.50 -8.42
C ASN A 174 27.35 -0.34 -7.42
N PRO A 175 28.40 0.06 -6.68
CA PRO A 175 28.33 1.16 -5.72
C PRO A 175 27.93 2.50 -6.35
N GLU A 176 28.48 2.81 -7.53
CA GLU A 176 28.26 4.08 -8.22
C GLU A 176 26.82 4.17 -8.75
N ALA A 177 26.32 3.13 -9.43
CA ALA A 177 24.94 3.10 -9.90
C ALA A 177 23.92 3.11 -8.73
N THR A 178 24.26 2.48 -7.61
CA THR A 178 23.42 2.51 -6.39
C THR A 178 23.40 3.90 -5.75
N LYS A 179 24.57 4.54 -5.60
CA LYS A 179 24.67 5.93 -5.14
C LYS A 179 23.84 6.85 -6.04
N ASN A 180 24.09 6.82 -7.35
CA ASN A 180 23.42 7.67 -8.33
C ASN A 180 21.90 7.44 -8.33
N PHE A 181 21.42 6.20 -8.17
CA PHE A 181 19.99 5.93 -8.01
C PHE A 181 19.40 6.57 -6.75
N ILE A 182 20.04 6.42 -5.58
CA ILE A 182 19.55 6.97 -4.31
C ILE A 182 19.57 8.51 -4.35
N GLU A 183 20.60 9.09 -4.94
CA GLU A 183 20.73 10.54 -5.14
C GLU A 183 19.67 11.08 -6.11
N SER A 184 19.41 10.35 -7.21
CA SER A 184 18.33 10.67 -8.15
C SER A 184 16.95 10.55 -7.49
N PHE A 185 16.74 9.51 -6.67
CA PHE A 185 15.49 9.28 -5.93
C PHE A 185 15.19 10.43 -4.96
N TRP A 186 16.19 10.93 -4.23
CA TRP A 186 16.01 12.12 -3.40
C TRP A 186 15.73 13.38 -4.22
N SER A 187 16.56 13.67 -5.23
CA SER A 187 16.45 14.89 -6.02
C SER A 187 15.17 14.98 -6.84
N ALA A 188 14.63 13.86 -7.30
CA ALA A 188 13.37 13.84 -8.07
C ALA A 188 12.12 14.00 -7.19
N HIS A 189 12.17 13.58 -5.91
CA HIS A 189 11.03 13.63 -5.00
C HIS A 189 11.01 14.85 -4.07
N VAL A 190 12.17 15.39 -3.67
CA VAL A 190 12.27 16.65 -2.93
C VAL A 190 12.06 17.81 -3.89
N LYS A 191 11.05 18.65 -3.63
CA LYS A 191 10.68 19.81 -4.46
C LYS A 191 11.18 21.14 -3.88
N ASP A 192 11.48 21.18 -2.58
CA ASP A 192 12.16 22.31 -1.93
C ASP A 192 13.09 21.79 -0.83
N TRP A 193 14.40 21.87 -1.07
CA TRP A 193 15.42 21.41 -0.13
C TRP A 193 15.54 22.27 1.14
N SER A 194 15.07 23.53 1.13
CA SER A 194 15.19 24.43 2.28
C SER A 194 14.37 23.96 3.49
N ASN A 195 13.22 23.34 3.22
CA ASN A 195 12.23 22.93 4.21
C ASN A 195 11.78 21.46 4.05
N LEU A 196 12.31 20.75 3.05
CA LEU A 196 11.94 19.39 2.64
C LEU A 196 10.49 19.24 2.16
N ALA A 197 9.94 20.21 1.44
CA ALA A 197 8.72 19.95 0.66
C ALA A 197 9.00 18.83 -0.35
N MET A 198 8.14 17.82 -0.41
CA MET A 198 8.32 16.63 -1.25
C MET A 198 7.02 16.19 -1.89
N ASP A 199 7.13 15.56 -3.05
CA ASP A 199 6.02 14.83 -3.67
C ASP A 199 6.32 13.32 -3.74
N ARG A 200 5.30 12.52 -3.41
CA ARG A 200 5.30 11.08 -3.64
C ARG A 200 5.44 10.70 -5.13
N ILE A 201 5.06 11.58 -6.06
CA ILE A 201 5.12 11.35 -7.50
C ILE A 201 6.27 12.16 -8.10
N ALA A 202 7.26 11.48 -8.68
CA ALA A 202 8.38 12.11 -9.37
C ALA A 202 8.38 11.78 -10.88
N SER A 203 8.89 12.69 -11.71
CA SER A 203 9.02 12.48 -13.14
C SER A 203 10.39 11.85 -13.50
N PHE A 204 10.39 11.03 -14.55
CA PHE A 204 11.59 10.40 -15.11
C PHE A 204 12.44 11.35 -15.98
N THR A 205 12.00 12.58 -16.18
CA THR A 205 12.62 13.58 -17.07
C THR A 205 12.95 14.89 -16.37
N ASP A 206 12.67 15.02 -15.07
CA ASP A 206 13.02 16.21 -14.29
C ASP A 206 14.55 16.39 -14.28
N VAL A 207 15.00 17.63 -14.46
CA VAL A 207 16.41 18.00 -14.25
C VAL A 207 16.68 17.94 -12.75
N LEU A 208 17.69 17.16 -12.36
CA LEU A 208 18.00 16.90 -10.95
C LEU A 208 19.13 17.81 -10.48
N GLU A 209 18.95 18.33 -9.26
CA GLU A 209 19.97 19.08 -8.53
C GLU A 209 20.88 18.10 -7.77
N GLU A 210 22.13 18.51 -7.49
CA GLU A 210 23.04 17.69 -6.67
C GLU A 210 22.50 17.59 -5.23
N PRO A 211 22.05 16.41 -4.78
CA PRO A 211 21.51 16.29 -3.45
C PRO A 211 22.57 16.59 -2.39
N TRP A 212 22.10 16.80 -1.17
CA TRP A 212 22.89 17.05 0.03
C TRP A 212 23.58 18.43 0.13
N LYS A 213 23.99 19.06 -0.97
CA LYS A 213 24.71 20.37 -0.97
C LYS A 213 23.83 21.58 -0.66
N HIS A 214 22.52 21.40 -0.48
CA HIS A 214 21.56 22.48 -0.26
C HIS A 214 21.57 23.02 1.17
N THR A 215 21.21 24.30 1.33
CA THR A 215 21.00 24.91 2.66
C THR A 215 19.62 24.55 3.20
N TYR A 216 19.57 23.77 4.28
CA TYR A 216 18.35 23.52 5.05
C TYR A 216 18.10 24.63 6.07
N THR A 217 17.00 25.35 5.95
CA THR A 217 16.57 26.41 6.88
C THR A 217 15.45 25.97 7.83
N ASP A 218 14.92 24.76 7.65
CA ASP A 218 13.68 24.28 8.29
C ASP A 218 12.45 25.14 7.91
N GLY A 219 11.32 24.88 8.55
CA GLY A 219 10.08 25.64 8.36
C GLY A 219 9.06 25.40 9.49
N PRO A 220 7.80 25.85 9.33
CA PRO A 220 6.70 25.45 10.22
C PRO A 220 6.50 23.92 10.22
N ALA A 221 5.79 23.38 11.21
CA ALA A 221 5.49 21.94 11.29
C ALA A 221 4.73 21.45 10.05
N PHE A 222 3.71 22.22 9.63
CA PHE A 222 2.99 22.02 8.38
C PHE A 222 3.41 23.07 7.35
N LEU A 223 3.85 22.63 6.17
CA LEU A 223 4.15 23.50 5.03
C LEU A 223 2.87 23.76 4.23
N LYS A 224 2.65 25.02 3.84
CA LYS A 224 1.55 25.38 2.94
C LYS A 224 1.99 25.14 1.49
N ARG A 225 1.34 24.18 0.81
CA ARG A 225 1.70 23.70 -0.53
C ARG A 225 3.08 23.00 -0.54
N GLY A 226 3.43 22.33 -1.64
CA GLY A 226 4.76 21.70 -1.81
C GLY A 226 4.78 20.19 -2.08
N GLY A 227 3.73 19.66 -2.71
CA GLY A 227 3.63 18.24 -3.08
C GLY A 227 2.97 17.36 -2.02
N ILE A 228 2.81 16.07 -2.33
CA ILE A 228 2.14 15.09 -1.46
C ILE A 228 3.17 14.32 -0.60
N SER A 229 3.46 14.79 0.61
CA SER A 229 4.44 14.21 1.55
C SER A 229 3.91 13.03 2.38
N PHE A 230 3.35 11.99 1.74
CA PHE A 230 2.93 10.79 2.47
C PHE A 230 4.11 10.03 3.08
N PHE A 231 3.98 9.63 4.35
CA PHE A 231 5.04 8.94 5.10
C PHE A 231 5.56 7.67 4.43
N THR A 232 4.71 6.93 3.69
CA THR A 232 5.11 5.74 2.92
C THR A 232 6.25 5.99 1.93
N THR A 233 6.38 7.22 1.40
CA THR A 233 7.50 7.57 0.50
C THR A 233 8.62 8.27 1.28
N GLY A 234 8.28 8.99 2.36
CA GLY A 234 9.26 9.52 3.31
C GLY A 234 10.14 8.45 3.96
N ILE A 235 9.57 7.28 4.26
CA ILE A 235 10.31 6.13 4.82
C ILE A 235 11.29 5.54 3.81
N ASP A 236 10.89 5.35 2.54
CA ASP A 236 11.79 4.85 1.49
C ASP A 236 12.97 5.81 1.27
N LEU A 237 12.70 7.13 1.20
CA LEU A 237 13.74 8.15 1.10
C LEU A 237 14.72 8.08 2.30
N ALA A 238 14.19 8.10 3.53
CA ALA A 238 15.00 8.06 4.74
C ALA A 238 15.83 6.77 4.87
N TYR A 239 15.23 5.61 4.56
CA TYR A 239 15.90 4.32 4.55
C TYR A 239 17.02 4.28 3.49
N ALA A 240 16.74 4.75 2.27
CA ALA A 240 17.74 4.82 1.20
C ALA A 240 18.96 5.66 1.59
N ALA A 241 18.74 6.85 2.17
CA ALA A 241 19.84 7.73 2.57
C ALA A 241 20.60 7.21 3.80
N ALA A 242 19.90 6.59 4.75
CA ALA A 242 20.53 5.92 5.90
C ALA A 242 21.44 4.76 5.46
N VAL A 243 20.97 3.91 4.54
CA VAL A 243 21.76 2.80 4.00
C VAL A 243 22.92 3.32 3.13
N LEU A 244 22.71 4.33 2.29
CA LEU A 244 23.78 4.98 1.53
C LEU A 244 24.87 5.53 2.45
N SER A 245 24.50 6.20 3.55
CA SER A 245 25.45 6.73 4.53
C SER A 245 26.29 5.62 5.17
N LYS A 246 25.66 4.50 5.54
CA LYS A 246 26.36 3.32 6.09
C LYS A 246 27.33 2.69 5.09
N LEU A 247 26.93 2.57 3.82
CA LEU A 247 27.69 1.86 2.79
C LEU A 247 28.82 2.70 2.19
N SER A 248 28.62 4.02 2.07
CA SER A 248 29.61 4.96 1.53
C SER A 248 30.55 5.56 2.58
N GLY A 249 30.12 5.62 3.85
CA GLY A 249 30.79 6.35 4.92
C GLY A 249 30.45 7.85 4.98
N ASP A 250 29.79 8.41 3.95
CA ASP A 250 29.34 9.80 3.93
C ASP A 250 28.21 10.01 4.95
N LYS A 251 28.25 11.08 5.75
CA LYS A 251 27.25 11.37 6.79
C LYS A 251 26.18 12.36 6.35
N GLU A 252 26.34 13.05 5.23
CA GLU A 252 25.34 13.99 4.73
C GLU A 252 24.00 13.31 4.38
N PRO A 253 23.95 12.17 3.66
CA PRO A 253 22.68 11.47 3.41
C PRO A 253 21.91 11.13 4.71
N LEU A 254 22.62 10.72 5.77
CA LEU A 254 22.02 10.43 7.07
C LEU A 254 21.49 11.68 7.78
N LEU A 255 22.18 12.82 7.65
CA LEU A 255 21.71 14.09 8.17
C LEU A 255 20.38 14.50 7.50
N TRP A 256 20.27 14.29 6.19
CA TRP A 256 19.04 14.55 5.44
C TRP A 256 17.91 13.56 5.76
N ALA A 257 18.20 12.27 5.94
CA ALA A 257 17.21 11.30 6.46
C ALA A 257 16.67 11.72 7.84
N LYS A 258 17.55 12.15 8.76
CA LYS A 258 17.15 12.66 10.08
C LYS A 258 16.29 13.92 9.99
N ARG A 259 16.63 14.86 9.10
CA ARG A 259 15.81 16.05 8.82
C ARG A 259 14.41 15.67 8.31
N LEU A 260 14.33 14.72 7.36
CA LEU A 260 13.08 14.26 6.77
C LEU A 260 12.16 13.59 7.79
N ILE A 261 12.64 12.60 8.56
CA ILE A 261 11.80 11.96 9.59
C ILE A 261 11.41 12.96 10.69
N ARG A 262 12.29 13.91 11.04
CA ARG A 262 11.95 15.02 11.95
C ARG A 262 10.80 15.90 11.43
N ARG A 263 10.58 16.03 10.11
CA ARG A 263 9.39 16.74 9.57
C ARG A 263 8.09 16.09 10.05
N TYR A 264 7.97 14.77 9.93
CA TYR A 264 6.82 14.00 10.41
C TYR A 264 6.69 14.07 11.94
N VAL A 265 7.77 13.86 12.69
CA VAL A 265 7.77 13.95 14.16
C VAL A 265 7.30 15.33 14.66
N ARG A 266 7.60 16.42 13.94
CA ARG A 266 7.15 17.77 14.29
C ARG A 266 5.66 18.03 14.07
N THR A 267 4.95 17.15 13.38
CA THR A 267 3.48 17.22 13.24
C THR A 267 2.72 16.64 14.42
N ARG A 268 3.41 15.98 15.37
CA ARG A 268 2.77 15.28 16.48
C ARG A 268 1.79 16.15 17.25
N HIS A 269 0.56 15.65 17.38
CA HIS A 269 -0.47 16.36 18.13
C HIS A 269 -0.10 16.44 19.63
N PRO A 270 -0.09 17.62 20.26
CA PRO A 270 0.49 17.84 21.59
C PRO A 270 -0.21 17.08 22.73
N LYS A 271 -1.47 16.64 22.54
CA LYS A 271 -2.24 15.86 23.53
C LYS A 271 -1.91 14.37 23.52
N THR A 272 -1.61 13.79 22.35
CA THR A 272 -1.51 12.33 22.15
C THR A 272 -0.09 11.88 21.86
N GLY A 273 0.71 12.72 21.19
CA GLY A 273 2.02 12.35 20.64
C GLY A 273 1.95 11.65 19.28
N ILE A 274 0.77 11.54 18.66
CA ILE A 274 0.58 10.89 17.35
C ILE A 274 0.89 11.87 16.22
N SER A 275 1.73 11.46 15.27
CA SER A 275 2.09 12.21 14.07
C SER A 275 0.98 12.19 13.02
N TYR A 276 0.98 13.23 12.19
CA TYR A 276 0.13 13.32 11.01
C TYR A 276 0.81 12.56 9.86
N TRP A 277 0.03 11.93 8.99
CA TRP A 277 0.57 11.10 7.90
C TRP A 277 1.33 11.89 6.81
N MET A 278 1.17 13.21 6.78
CA MET A 278 1.89 14.15 5.91
C MET A 278 2.16 15.46 6.64
N TYR A 279 3.19 16.19 6.20
CA TYR A 279 3.57 17.51 6.75
C TYR A 279 3.50 18.65 5.73
N THR A 280 3.13 18.37 4.48
CA THR A 280 2.77 19.36 3.45
C THR A 280 1.26 19.34 3.28
N THR A 281 0.65 20.51 3.11
CA THR A 281 -0.69 20.56 2.53
C THR A 281 -0.57 20.46 1.00
N PRO A 282 -1.48 19.76 0.31
CA PRO A 282 -1.56 19.82 -1.15
C PRO A 282 -1.78 21.25 -1.70
N SER A 283 -1.79 21.41 -3.03
CA SER A 283 -2.21 22.68 -3.67
C SER A 283 -3.66 23.00 -3.32
N GLU A 284 -4.07 24.28 -3.39
CA GLU A 284 -5.47 24.70 -3.14
C GLU A 284 -6.47 23.88 -3.96
N THR A 285 -6.19 23.62 -5.24
CA THR A 285 -7.02 22.77 -6.11
C THR A 285 -7.23 21.32 -5.62
N VAL A 286 -6.30 20.78 -4.83
CA VAL A 286 -6.42 19.45 -4.22
C VAL A 286 -6.98 19.58 -2.81
N LEU A 287 -6.57 20.59 -2.03
CA LEU A 287 -7.17 20.87 -0.74
C LEU A 287 -8.68 21.07 -0.85
N ASP A 288 -9.17 21.90 -1.77
CA ASP A 288 -10.59 22.22 -1.89
C ASP A 288 -11.46 20.96 -2.02
N SER A 289 -11.00 19.93 -2.76
CA SER A 289 -11.72 18.66 -2.91
C SER A 289 -11.65 17.73 -1.70
N TYR A 290 -10.60 17.80 -0.88
CA TYR A 290 -10.43 16.94 0.29
C TYR A 290 -10.89 17.59 1.62
N ASP A 291 -10.61 18.89 1.78
CA ASP A 291 -10.84 19.72 2.97
C ASP A 291 -12.33 20.05 3.11
N SER A 292 -13.05 20.32 2.01
CA SER A 292 -14.51 20.54 2.02
C SER A 292 -15.31 19.30 2.44
N ILE A 293 -14.83 18.10 2.07
CA ILE A 293 -15.44 16.83 2.48
C ILE A 293 -15.26 16.66 3.99
N MET A 294 -14.03 16.80 4.51
CA MET A 294 -13.72 16.62 5.94
C MET A 294 -14.41 17.63 6.86
N ARG A 295 -14.51 18.91 6.46
CA ARG A 295 -15.23 19.96 7.21
C ARG A 295 -16.71 19.68 7.48
N LYS A 296 -17.34 18.75 6.76
CA LYS A 296 -18.74 18.33 6.99
C LYS A 296 -18.88 17.07 7.84
N LEU A 297 -17.79 16.34 8.08
CA LEU A 297 -17.86 15.02 8.69
C LEU A 297 -18.03 15.09 10.22
N VAL A 298 -17.56 16.13 10.91
CA VAL A 298 -17.81 16.30 12.36
C VAL A 298 -18.58 17.60 12.65
N PRO A 299 -19.78 17.55 13.28
CA PRO A 299 -20.52 18.76 13.65
C PRO A 299 -19.77 19.57 14.73
N GLY A 300 -19.44 20.83 14.42
CA GLY A 300 -18.88 21.80 15.38
C GLY A 300 -17.39 22.11 15.22
N THR A 301 -16.70 21.49 14.26
CA THR A 301 -15.27 21.67 13.99
C THR A 301 -15.06 22.20 12.57
N THR A 302 -14.54 23.43 12.44
CA THR A 302 -14.46 24.14 11.15
C THR A 302 -13.20 23.82 10.31
N GLU A 303 -12.28 23.05 10.86
CA GLU A 303 -10.97 22.73 10.28
C GLU A 303 -10.68 21.25 10.58
N PHE A 304 -10.75 20.39 9.55
CA PHE A 304 -10.22 19.03 9.61
C PHE A 304 -9.57 18.67 8.27
N LEU A 305 -8.28 18.35 8.28
CA LEU A 305 -7.51 17.94 7.10
C LEU A 305 -7.41 16.40 7.01
N PRO A 306 -7.28 15.81 5.81
CA PRO A 306 -6.97 14.38 5.64
C PRO A 306 -5.73 13.90 6.42
N SER A 307 -4.81 14.80 6.72
CA SER A 307 -3.59 14.54 7.49
C SER A 307 -3.85 14.29 8.99
N GLU A 308 -5.04 14.61 9.49
CA GLU A 308 -5.48 14.44 10.89
C GLU A 308 -6.06 13.06 11.19
N PHE A 309 -6.14 12.22 10.17
CA PHE A 309 -6.30 10.80 10.35
C PHE A 309 -4.89 10.19 10.49
N PRO A 310 -4.56 9.52 11.62
CA PRO A 310 -3.61 8.41 11.52
C PRO A 310 -4.17 7.42 10.48
N TRP A 311 -3.33 6.53 9.96
CA TRP A 311 -3.64 5.72 8.77
C TRP A 311 -4.80 4.70 8.94
N SER A 312 -5.63 4.81 9.98
CA SER A 312 -6.84 4.05 10.28
C SER A 312 -8.05 4.36 9.37
N ILE A 313 -7.87 4.88 8.16
CA ILE A 313 -8.97 5.03 7.17
C ILE A 313 -9.59 3.68 6.75
N TYR A 314 -8.88 2.57 7.05
CA TYR A 314 -9.35 1.17 6.97
C TYR A 314 -10.37 0.79 8.05
N THR A 315 -10.90 1.74 8.81
CA THR A 315 -11.94 1.48 9.83
C THR A 315 -13.31 1.23 9.20
N ASN A 316 -13.53 1.64 7.95
CA ASN A 316 -14.72 1.26 7.20
C ASN A 316 -14.66 -0.20 6.68
N PRO A 317 -15.59 -1.10 7.05
CA PRO A 317 -15.58 -2.51 6.62
C PRO A 317 -15.83 -2.72 5.12
N LEU A 318 -16.57 -1.81 4.47
CA LEU A 318 -16.77 -1.85 3.03
C LEU A 318 -15.47 -1.46 2.33
N TYR A 319 -14.76 -0.45 2.83
CA TYR A 319 -13.43 -0.09 2.31
C TYR A 319 -12.44 -1.25 2.42
N ARG A 320 -12.42 -2.00 3.54
CA ARG A 320 -11.61 -3.24 3.70
C ARG A 320 -11.84 -4.27 2.59
N LYS A 321 -13.08 -4.37 2.09
CA LYS A 321 -13.46 -5.30 1.02
C LYS A 321 -13.06 -4.81 -0.38
N THR A 322 -12.82 -3.51 -0.56
CA THR A 322 -12.34 -2.95 -1.83
C THR A 322 -10.87 -3.32 -2.10
N MET A 323 -10.45 -3.14 -3.35
CA MET A 323 -9.08 -3.32 -3.84
C MET A 323 -8.03 -2.44 -3.12
N TYR A 324 -8.50 -1.42 -2.39
CA TYR A 324 -7.69 -0.46 -1.63
C TYR A 324 -7.56 -0.82 -0.16
N GLY A 325 -8.60 -1.41 0.44
CA GLY A 325 -8.52 -1.97 1.78
C GLY A 325 -7.51 -3.12 1.90
N GLN A 326 -7.18 -3.72 0.76
CA GLN A 326 -6.28 -4.85 0.61
C GLN A 326 -4.80 -4.44 0.49
N HIS A 327 -4.27 -3.77 1.53
CA HIS A 327 -2.82 -3.65 1.73
C HIS A 327 -2.23 -4.99 2.19
N MET A 328 -2.18 -5.94 1.25
CA MET A 328 -1.74 -7.32 1.45
C MET A 328 -0.40 -7.56 0.73
N PRO A 329 0.74 -7.12 1.30
CA PRO A 329 2.06 -7.31 0.69
C PRO A 329 2.41 -8.79 0.48
N THR A 330 1.99 -9.61 1.44
CA THR A 330 1.93 -11.07 1.30
C THR A 330 0.49 -11.44 0.91
N PRO A 331 0.27 -12.24 -0.15
CA PRO A 331 -1.08 -12.56 -0.63
C PRO A 331 -2.02 -13.07 0.47
N SER A 332 -3.21 -12.48 0.49
CA SER A 332 -4.30 -12.72 1.45
C SER A 332 -3.96 -12.46 2.93
N ILE A 333 -2.91 -11.68 3.22
CA ILE A 333 -2.52 -11.26 4.56
C ILE A 333 -2.39 -9.72 4.62
N PRO A 334 -3.37 -9.00 5.18
CA PRO A 334 -3.29 -7.54 5.32
C PRO A 334 -2.29 -7.13 6.40
N ILE A 335 -1.75 -5.91 6.27
CA ILE A 335 -0.97 -5.25 7.33
C ILE A 335 -1.51 -3.84 7.62
N ASN A 336 -1.23 -3.35 8.82
CA ASN A 336 -1.56 -1.99 9.26
C ASN A 336 -0.35 -1.06 9.04
N ALA A 337 -0.38 -0.20 8.02
CA ALA A 337 0.76 0.66 7.71
C ALA A 337 0.99 1.80 8.70
N GLN A 338 0.01 2.19 9.54
CA GLN A 338 0.30 3.09 10.67
C GLN A 338 1.37 2.47 11.60
N VAL A 339 1.29 1.15 11.78
CA VAL A 339 2.21 0.41 12.65
C VAL A 339 3.46 -0.02 11.88
N SER A 340 3.33 -0.51 10.63
CA SER A 340 4.50 -0.99 9.87
C SER A 340 5.42 0.13 9.35
N ASP A 341 4.90 1.30 8.97
CA ASP A 341 5.75 2.40 8.52
C ASP A 341 6.64 2.94 9.66
N TRP A 342 6.16 2.88 10.90
CA TRP A 342 6.95 3.21 12.09
C TRP A 342 7.84 2.06 12.56
N GLN A 343 7.43 0.80 12.38
CA GLN A 343 8.30 -0.37 12.54
C GLN A 343 9.58 -0.26 11.69
N ASN A 344 9.49 0.29 10.47
CA ASN A 344 10.65 0.49 9.60
C ASN A 344 11.75 1.38 10.20
N GLN A 345 11.42 2.28 11.14
CA GLN A 345 12.43 3.09 11.82
C GLN A 345 13.27 2.26 12.81
N PHE A 346 12.74 1.17 13.37
CA PHE A 346 13.53 0.20 14.15
C PHE A 346 14.52 -0.54 13.25
N LEU A 347 14.14 -0.87 12.00
CA LEU A 347 15.06 -1.44 11.01
C LEU A 347 16.17 -0.45 10.64
N VAL A 348 15.83 0.82 10.38
CA VAL A 348 16.82 1.89 10.17
C VAL A 348 17.77 2.01 11.37
N ALA A 349 17.27 1.85 12.59
CA ALA A 349 18.10 1.87 13.80
C ALA A 349 19.00 0.64 13.93
N ASP A 350 18.53 -0.58 13.67
CA ASP A 350 19.36 -1.80 13.61
C ASP A 350 20.47 -1.65 12.56
N VAL A 351 20.15 -1.07 11.39
CA VAL A 351 21.11 -0.82 10.32
C VAL A 351 22.20 0.16 10.77
N LEU A 352 21.85 1.26 11.44
CA LEU A 352 22.77 2.34 11.82
C LEU A 352 23.43 2.18 13.20
N ALA A 353 23.02 1.19 14.00
CA ALA A 353 23.40 1.04 15.40
C ALA A 353 23.22 2.36 16.19
N GLU A 354 24.27 2.84 16.88
CA GLU A 354 24.20 4.03 17.73
C GLU A 354 23.78 5.31 16.98
N GLU A 355 24.18 5.46 15.71
CA GLU A 355 23.80 6.61 14.89
C GLU A 355 22.31 6.64 14.56
N GLY A 356 21.63 5.48 14.69
CA GLY A 356 20.20 5.29 14.48
C GLY A 356 19.33 5.46 15.73
N ASN A 357 19.91 5.71 16.91
CA ASN A 357 19.18 5.84 18.17
C ASN A 357 18.00 6.84 18.12
N VAL A 358 18.12 7.90 17.31
CA VAL A 358 17.05 8.90 17.15
C VAL A 358 15.82 8.35 16.41
N PHE A 359 16.01 7.50 15.39
CA PHE A 359 14.90 6.85 14.67
C PHE A 359 14.19 5.83 15.58
N LYS A 360 14.97 5.07 16.35
CA LYS A 360 14.46 4.18 17.40
C LYS A 360 13.61 4.91 18.43
N GLN A 361 14.10 6.05 18.93
CA GLN A 361 13.35 6.88 19.88
C GLN A 361 12.04 7.37 19.26
N TRP A 362 12.07 7.90 18.04
CA TRP A 362 10.86 8.39 17.38
C TRP A 362 9.81 7.29 17.17
N ALA A 363 10.17 6.10 16.72
CA ALA A 363 9.20 5.00 16.60
C ALA A 363 8.70 4.46 17.94
N LEU A 364 9.55 4.42 18.98
CA LEU A 364 9.12 4.08 20.34
C LEU A 364 8.04 5.05 20.82
N GLU A 365 8.28 6.36 20.69
CA GLU A 365 7.33 7.41 21.07
C GLU A 365 6.02 7.30 20.28
N GLU A 366 6.10 7.03 18.96
CA GLU A 366 4.92 6.94 18.09
C GLU A 366 4.04 5.73 18.42
N LEU A 367 4.63 4.53 18.45
CA LEU A 367 3.88 3.30 18.72
C LEU A 367 3.37 3.27 20.16
N THR A 368 4.05 3.96 21.10
CA THR A 368 3.53 4.21 22.44
C THR A 368 2.30 5.13 22.41
N ALA A 369 2.37 6.24 21.68
CA ALA A 369 1.27 7.19 21.54
C ALA A 369 0.03 6.55 20.88
N PHE A 370 0.22 5.90 19.74
CA PHE A 370 -0.85 5.24 18.99
C PHE A 370 -1.44 4.06 19.77
N GLY A 371 -0.60 3.21 20.37
CA GLY A 371 -1.04 2.12 21.23
C GLY A 371 -1.90 2.59 22.39
N ARG A 372 -1.49 3.64 23.12
CA ARG A 372 -2.26 4.20 24.25
C ARG A 372 -3.59 4.85 23.85
N ALA A 373 -3.68 5.43 22.66
CA ALA A 373 -4.85 6.18 22.23
C ALA A 373 -5.88 5.35 21.47
N SER A 374 -5.45 4.32 20.72
CA SER A 374 -6.30 3.57 19.80
C SER A 374 -6.49 2.10 20.20
N TYR A 375 -5.52 1.44 20.85
CA TYR A 375 -5.65 0.01 21.13
C TYR A 375 -6.66 -0.26 22.26
N ARG A 376 -7.70 -1.05 21.94
CA ARG A 376 -8.66 -1.61 22.88
C ARG A 376 -8.36 -3.09 23.09
N LYS A 377 -8.23 -3.47 24.36
CA LYS A 377 -7.74 -4.78 24.78
C LYS A 377 -8.86 -5.82 24.86
N GLU A 378 -10.07 -5.35 25.11
CA GLU A 378 -11.28 -6.14 25.35
C GLU A 378 -11.71 -6.93 24.11
N ASP A 379 -11.51 -6.36 22.92
CA ASP A 379 -11.81 -6.93 21.60
C ASP A 379 -10.57 -7.04 20.68
N ASN A 380 -9.38 -6.72 21.19
CA ASN A 380 -8.11 -6.74 20.46
C ASN A 380 -8.18 -5.98 19.11
N ALA A 381 -8.60 -4.72 19.17
CA ALA A 381 -8.78 -3.86 17.99
C ALA A 381 -8.19 -2.46 18.19
N TYR A 382 -7.85 -1.80 17.08
CA TYR A 382 -7.59 -0.37 17.04
C TYR A 382 -8.90 0.39 16.80
N VAL A 383 -9.31 1.19 17.78
CA VAL A 383 -10.45 2.09 17.68
C VAL A 383 -10.13 3.22 16.69
N PRO A 384 -11.03 3.54 15.75
CA PRO A 384 -10.86 4.72 14.89
C PRO A 384 -10.74 6.01 15.72
N ILE A 385 -9.62 6.70 15.56
CA ILE A 385 -9.36 8.00 16.21
C ILE A 385 -8.81 9.00 15.19
N LEU A 386 -9.03 10.30 15.47
CA LEU A 386 -8.22 11.38 14.89
C LEU A 386 -6.88 11.51 15.63
N THR A 387 -5.91 12.23 15.08
CA THR A 387 -4.59 12.43 15.70
C THR A 387 -4.66 13.08 17.07
N ASP A 388 -5.70 13.88 17.34
CA ASP A 388 -5.97 14.48 18.66
C ASP A 388 -6.54 13.50 19.71
N GLY A 389 -6.84 12.26 19.31
CA GLY A 389 -7.43 11.22 20.14
C GLY A 389 -8.95 11.30 20.25
N THR A 390 -9.63 12.07 19.39
CA THR A 390 -11.09 12.03 19.25
C THR A 390 -11.51 10.68 18.69
N ASN A 391 -12.26 9.90 19.47
CA ASN A 391 -12.86 8.63 19.04
C ASN A 391 -13.99 8.91 18.04
N ILE A 392 -13.95 8.24 16.88
CA ILE A 392 -14.95 8.33 15.81
C ILE A 392 -15.56 6.95 15.47
N GLU A 393 -15.54 6.02 16.42
CA GLU A 393 -16.23 4.72 16.33
C GLU A 393 -17.75 4.91 16.21
N GLY A 394 -18.37 4.17 15.29
CA GLY A 394 -19.78 4.35 14.96
C GLY A 394 -20.09 5.65 14.21
N TYR A 395 -19.07 6.43 13.84
CA TYR A 395 -19.27 7.61 13.00
C TYR A 395 -19.82 7.22 11.63
N ILE A 396 -20.95 7.81 11.25
CA ILE A 396 -21.63 7.58 9.98
C ILE A 396 -21.12 8.57 8.93
N VAL A 397 -20.48 8.05 7.87
CA VAL A 397 -19.88 8.85 6.79
C VAL A 397 -20.95 9.63 6.02
N LYS A 398 -21.05 10.95 6.24
CA LYS A 398 -22.11 11.79 5.63
C LYS A 398 -21.89 12.16 4.16
N VAL A 399 -20.66 12.03 3.67
CA VAL A 399 -20.28 12.33 2.30
C VAL A 399 -19.39 11.20 1.83
N THR A 400 -19.83 10.50 0.79
CA THR A 400 -19.09 9.43 0.13
C THR A 400 -17.67 9.91 -0.16
N SER A 401 -16.66 9.20 0.33
CA SER A 401 -15.27 9.65 0.26
C SER A 401 -14.36 8.46 0.02
N GLY A 402 -13.54 8.52 -1.04
CA GLY A 402 -12.61 7.44 -1.40
C GLY A 402 -11.56 7.08 -0.33
N MET A 403 -11.53 7.78 0.81
CA MET A 403 -10.71 7.42 1.98
C MET A 403 -11.53 6.80 3.12
N LEU A 404 -12.67 7.39 3.51
CA LEU A 404 -13.47 6.90 4.64
C LEU A 404 -14.55 5.88 4.22
N GLY A 405 -14.68 5.61 2.93
CA GLY A 405 -15.65 4.67 2.35
C GLY A 405 -16.95 5.34 1.88
N PRO A 406 -17.99 4.54 1.60
CA PRO A 406 -19.24 5.07 1.05
C PRO A 406 -20.01 5.89 2.09
N SER A 407 -20.96 6.69 1.61
CA SER A 407 -21.92 7.37 2.49
C SER A 407 -22.72 6.37 3.31
N ASP A 408 -23.18 6.81 4.48
CA ASP A 408 -23.99 6.09 5.47
C ASP A 408 -23.32 4.85 6.09
N ALA A 409 -22.08 4.52 5.70
CA ALA A 409 -21.28 3.49 6.36
C ALA A 409 -20.72 3.98 7.71
N ALA A 410 -20.73 3.09 8.70
CA ALA A 410 -20.11 3.31 10.00
C ALA A 410 -18.59 3.03 9.96
N LEU A 411 -17.81 3.83 10.70
CA LEU A 411 -16.42 3.50 11.02
C LEU A 411 -16.36 2.51 12.20
N GLU A 412 -15.75 1.35 11.98
CA GLU A 412 -15.63 0.26 12.94
C GLU A 412 -14.18 0.04 13.39
N PRO A 413 -13.95 -0.54 14.58
CA PRO A 413 -12.62 -0.95 15.03
C PRO A 413 -11.90 -1.82 14.00
N LEU A 414 -10.58 -1.66 13.91
CA LEU A 414 -9.69 -2.47 13.07
C LEU A 414 -9.10 -3.61 13.90
N PRO A 415 -9.46 -4.89 13.66
CA PRO A 415 -8.88 -6.02 14.38
C PRO A 415 -7.36 -6.04 14.27
N VAL A 416 -6.66 -6.25 15.38
CA VAL A 416 -5.19 -6.23 15.39
C VAL A 416 -4.62 -7.53 14.84
N SER A 417 -3.73 -7.41 13.86
CA SER A 417 -3.18 -8.53 13.10
C SER A 417 -1.83 -9.01 13.67
N PRO A 418 -1.32 -10.18 13.23
CA PRO A 418 0.02 -10.59 13.59
C PRO A 418 1.17 -9.73 13.05
N SER A 419 0.94 -8.82 12.08
CA SER A 419 1.98 -7.85 11.70
C SER A 419 2.18 -6.78 12.77
N ASP A 420 1.11 -6.42 13.49
CA ASP A 420 1.20 -5.50 14.62
C ASP A 420 1.97 -6.15 15.78
N LEU A 421 1.72 -7.44 16.05
CA LEU A 421 2.51 -8.23 17.02
C LEU A 421 4.01 -8.20 16.66
N TRP A 422 4.37 -8.33 15.38
CA TRP A 422 5.75 -8.24 14.92
C TRP A 422 6.37 -6.87 15.19
N ALA A 423 5.64 -5.78 14.95
CA ALA A 423 6.12 -4.42 15.21
C ALA A 423 6.38 -4.15 16.70
N TYR A 424 5.47 -4.54 17.61
CA TYR A 424 5.67 -4.36 19.05
C TYR A 424 6.73 -5.32 19.62
N ALA A 425 6.85 -6.53 19.08
CA ALA A 425 7.93 -7.47 19.44
C ALA A 425 9.32 -6.94 19.03
N MET A 426 9.45 -6.43 17.80
CA MET A 426 10.66 -5.78 17.31
C MET A 426 10.99 -4.53 18.14
N GLY A 427 9.99 -3.69 18.41
CA GLY A 427 10.10 -2.52 19.28
C GLY A 427 10.62 -2.89 20.67
N TYR A 428 10.11 -3.97 21.27
CA TYR A 428 10.65 -4.49 22.53
C TYR A 428 12.11 -4.94 22.39
N ARG A 429 12.48 -5.74 21.37
CA ARG A 429 13.86 -6.19 21.17
C ARG A 429 14.85 -5.01 21.11
N VAL A 430 14.53 -3.96 20.34
CA VAL A 430 15.48 -2.85 20.12
C VAL A 430 15.51 -1.82 21.26
N THR A 431 14.43 -1.68 22.05
CA THR A 431 14.32 -0.66 23.12
C THR A 431 14.37 -1.21 24.53
N ASN A 432 14.01 -2.48 24.75
CA ASN A 432 13.69 -3.08 26.05
C ASN A 432 12.59 -2.31 26.82
N ASP A 433 11.68 -1.62 26.11
CA ASP A 433 10.60 -0.83 26.72
C ASP A 433 9.43 -1.69 27.24
N ALA A 434 8.92 -1.36 28.42
CA ALA A 434 7.88 -2.14 29.09
C ALA A 434 6.51 -2.03 28.41
N PHE A 435 6.17 -0.90 27.77
CA PHE A 435 4.92 -0.75 27.05
C PHE A 435 4.93 -1.52 25.72
N MET A 436 6.09 -1.59 25.04
CA MET A 436 6.27 -2.45 23.87
C MET A 436 6.03 -3.94 24.23
N TRP A 437 6.53 -4.40 25.38
CA TRP A 437 6.22 -5.74 25.90
C TRP A 437 4.74 -5.93 26.23
N GLU A 438 4.12 -4.95 26.91
CA GLU A 438 2.70 -4.99 27.27
C GLU A 438 1.80 -5.11 26.04
N MET A 439 2.07 -4.32 25.00
CA MET A 439 1.35 -4.39 23.73
C MET A 439 1.55 -5.75 23.04
N ALA A 440 2.78 -6.22 22.91
CA ALA A 440 3.04 -7.55 22.34
C ALA A 440 2.31 -8.66 23.13
N ARG A 441 2.25 -8.57 24.45
CA ARG A 441 1.51 -9.50 25.30
C ARG A 441 -0.01 -9.43 25.06
N ASN A 442 -0.59 -8.24 25.04
CA ASN A 442 -2.04 -8.08 24.82
C ASN A 442 -2.43 -8.60 23.42
N ILE A 443 -1.68 -8.23 22.39
CA ILE A 443 -1.91 -8.67 21.00
C ILE A 443 -1.72 -10.19 20.85
N SER A 444 -0.71 -10.78 21.52
CA SER A 444 -0.50 -12.23 21.54
C SER A 444 -1.73 -12.98 22.10
N LYS A 445 -2.31 -12.48 23.19
CA LYS A 445 -3.51 -13.07 23.80
C LYS A 445 -4.75 -12.89 22.92
N GLY A 446 -4.91 -11.70 22.33
CA GLY A 446 -6.03 -11.38 21.46
C GLY A 446 -5.99 -12.06 20.08
N ASN A 447 -4.83 -12.54 19.66
CA ASN A 447 -4.66 -13.43 18.50
C ASN A 447 -4.60 -14.92 18.90
N GLU A 448 -5.07 -15.27 20.10
CA GLU A 448 -5.17 -16.65 20.61
C GLU A 448 -3.85 -17.44 20.68
N PHE A 449 -2.69 -16.77 20.71
CA PHE A 449 -1.39 -17.44 20.89
C PHE A 449 -1.06 -17.78 22.36
N GLY A 450 -1.92 -17.37 23.29
CA GLY A 450 -1.68 -17.45 24.73
C GLY A 450 -0.92 -16.24 25.28
N ASP A 451 -0.42 -16.35 26.52
CA ASP A 451 0.17 -15.27 27.31
C ASP A 451 1.69 -15.38 27.34
N ILE A 452 2.42 -14.43 26.72
CA ILE A 452 3.90 -14.43 26.71
C ILE A 452 4.54 -14.13 28.08
N GLY A 453 3.74 -13.77 29.09
CA GLY A 453 4.20 -13.37 30.42
C GLY A 453 3.94 -11.89 30.71
N ALA A 454 3.68 -11.54 31.97
CA ALA A 454 3.44 -10.15 32.37
C ALA A 454 4.68 -9.26 32.20
N THR A 455 5.84 -9.85 32.36
CA THR A 455 7.16 -9.30 32.07
C THR A 455 7.95 -10.27 31.21
N SER A 456 9.02 -9.80 30.58
CA SER A 456 9.97 -10.64 29.85
C SER A 456 10.74 -11.64 30.72
N ARG A 457 10.52 -11.66 32.04
CA ARG A 457 11.06 -12.67 32.97
C ARG A 457 10.12 -13.86 33.19
N ASP A 458 8.81 -13.66 33.10
CA ASP A 458 7.80 -14.69 33.41
C ASP A 458 7.77 -15.81 32.38
N ARG A 459 7.51 -17.05 32.79
CA ARG A 459 7.46 -18.19 31.85
C ARG A 459 6.22 -18.05 30.93
N PRO A 460 6.38 -18.08 29.59
CA PRO A 460 5.26 -18.03 28.66
C PRO A 460 4.28 -19.19 28.85
N GLN A 461 2.99 -18.90 28.68
CA GLN A 461 1.85 -19.81 28.76
C GLN A 461 1.14 -19.76 27.40
N LEU A 462 1.74 -20.42 26.40
CA LEU A 462 1.35 -20.29 24.99
C LEU A 462 0.41 -21.41 24.53
N ASP A 463 -0.48 -21.10 23.59
CA ASP A 463 -1.36 -22.11 22.98
C ASP A 463 -0.68 -22.80 21.79
N HIS A 464 0.01 -23.90 22.09
CA HIS A 464 0.65 -24.73 21.08
C HIS A 464 -0.33 -25.44 20.11
N THR A 465 -1.65 -25.39 20.36
CA THR A 465 -2.65 -25.94 19.43
C THR A 465 -2.93 -25.01 18.26
N THR A 466 -2.49 -23.74 18.32
CA THR A 466 -2.75 -22.71 17.30
C THR A 466 -2.63 -23.22 15.86
N ASN A 467 -3.60 -22.83 15.04
CA ASN A 467 -3.70 -23.17 13.63
C ASN A 467 -3.24 -22.01 12.71
N CYS A 468 -2.66 -20.96 13.30
CA CYS A 468 -2.17 -19.79 12.58
C CYS A 468 -1.05 -20.15 11.60
N SER A 469 -1.16 -19.67 10.37
CA SER A 469 -0.19 -19.83 9.28
C SER A 469 0.16 -18.46 8.68
N ASN A 470 0.41 -17.47 9.52
CA ASN A 470 0.82 -16.13 9.10
C ASN A 470 2.34 -15.96 9.32
N PRO A 471 3.15 -15.70 8.26
CA PRO A 471 4.60 -15.56 8.41
C PRO A 471 5.01 -14.33 9.24
N TYR A 472 4.16 -13.29 9.37
CA TYR A 472 4.41 -12.19 10.30
C TYR A 472 4.28 -12.63 11.77
N ALA A 473 3.40 -13.59 12.08
CA ALA A 473 3.32 -14.18 13.41
C ALA A 473 4.60 -14.96 13.75
N LEU A 474 5.11 -15.75 12.80
CA LEU A 474 6.40 -16.45 12.92
C LEU A 474 7.51 -15.44 13.20
N LEU A 475 7.63 -14.37 12.40
CA LEU A 475 8.64 -13.33 12.58
C LEU A 475 8.50 -12.64 13.95
N ALA A 476 7.28 -12.35 14.40
CA ALA A 476 7.03 -11.78 15.73
C ALA A 476 7.57 -12.66 16.87
N PHE A 477 7.31 -13.98 16.82
CA PHE A 477 7.84 -14.90 17.82
C PHE A 477 9.36 -15.08 17.74
N LEU A 478 9.98 -14.89 16.56
CA LEU A 478 11.44 -14.79 16.44
C LEU A 478 12.00 -13.50 17.06
N GLU A 479 11.39 -12.34 16.86
CA GLU A 479 11.80 -11.09 17.54
C GLU A 479 11.68 -11.24 19.07
N LEU A 480 10.57 -11.82 19.56
CA LEU A 480 10.38 -12.08 20.99
C LEU A 480 11.44 -13.06 21.53
N TYR A 481 11.75 -14.13 20.80
CA TYR A 481 12.80 -15.08 21.16
C TYR A 481 14.18 -14.40 21.21
N GLN A 482 14.55 -13.62 20.19
CA GLN A 482 15.81 -12.86 20.16
C GLN A 482 15.91 -11.86 21.33
N GLY A 483 14.78 -11.27 21.74
CA GLY A 483 14.73 -10.31 22.86
C GLY A 483 14.80 -10.91 24.27
N ASN A 484 14.65 -12.23 24.45
CA ASN A 484 14.62 -12.83 25.81
C ASN A 484 15.16 -14.28 25.95
N GLY A 485 15.50 -14.95 24.86
CA GLY A 485 16.13 -16.29 24.84
C GLY A 485 15.24 -17.47 25.24
N LYS A 486 13.91 -17.32 25.30
CA LYS A 486 13.02 -18.39 25.81
C LYS A 486 12.60 -19.40 24.75
N ALA A 487 12.92 -20.67 25.01
CA ALA A 487 12.60 -21.79 24.12
C ALA A 487 11.10 -21.90 23.78
N GLU A 488 10.18 -21.59 24.70
CA GLU A 488 8.74 -21.61 24.42
C GLU A 488 8.34 -20.71 23.24
N LEU A 489 9.01 -19.57 23.05
CA LEU A 489 8.73 -18.64 21.95
C LEU A 489 9.29 -19.15 20.62
N LEU A 490 10.47 -19.76 20.63
CA LEU A 490 11.03 -20.44 19.46
C LEU A 490 10.18 -21.65 19.06
N HIS A 491 9.66 -22.42 20.04
CA HIS A 491 8.70 -23.49 19.77
C HIS A 491 7.39 -22.97 19.17
N MET A 492 6.92 -21.78 19.56
CA MET A 492 5.77 -21.13 18.92
C MET A 492 6.09 -20.69 17.48
N ALA A 493 7.25 -20.05 17.25
CA ALA A 493 7.69 -19.70 15.89
C ALA A 493 7.78 -20.95 14.99
N LYS A 494 8.34 -22.06 15.51
CA LYS A 494 8.36 -23.36 14.82
C LYS A 494 6.95 -23.90 14.54
N ARG A 495 6.04 -23.86 15.52
CA ARG A 495 4.65 -24.32 15.35
C ARG A 495 3.90 -23.55 14.27
N ILE A 496 4.11 -22.24 14.19
CA ILE A 496 3.56 -21.39 13.13
C ILE A 496 4.25 -21.70 11.79
N GLY A 497 5.57 -21.92 11.77
CA GLY A 497 6.32 -22.36 10.58
C GLY A 497 5.81 -23.70 10.02
N ASP A 498 5.56 -24.68 10.88
CA ASP A 498 4.95 -25.97 10.54
C ASP A 498 3.56 -25.76 9.89
N ASN A 499 2.75 -24.83 10.40
CA ASN A 499 1.44 -24.48 9.81
C ASN A 499 1.56 -23.71 8.48
N VAL A 500 2.51 -22.78 8.34
CA VAL A 500 2.80 -22.08 7.07
C VAL A 500 3.21 -23.09 6.01
N LEU A 501 4.13 -24.00 6.32
CA LEU A 501 4.60 -25.04 5.41
C LEU A 501 3.42 -25.92 4.96
N ALA A 502 2.58 -26.36 5.89
CA ALA A 502 1.44 -27.24 5.59
C ALA A 502 0.32 -26.58 4.76
N LYS A 503 0.12 -25.26 4.85
CA LYS A 503 -1.03 -24.55 4.27
C LYS A 503 -0.72 -23.57 3.14
N ARG A 504 0.54 -23.17 2.99
CA ARG A 504 0.98 -22.11 2.09
C ARG A 504 2.09 -22.53 1.13
N PHE A 505 2.78 -23.65 1.40
CA PHE A 505 3.77 -24.19 0.48
C PHE A 505 3.20 -25.33 -0.35
N HIS A 506 2.94 -25.07 -1.63
CA HIS A 506 2.28 -26.00 -2.54
C HIS A 506 2.94 -26.00 -3.91
N LYS A 507 3.17 -27.19 -4.48
CA LYS A 507 3.82 -27.38 -5.79
C LYS A 507 5.18 -26.68 -5.92
N GLY A 508 5.92 -26.60 -4.81
CA GLY A 508 7.21 -25.92 -4.76
C GLY A 508 7.13 -24.39 -4.80
N TYR A 509 6.00 -23.80 -4.41
CA TYR A 509 5.78 -22.35 -4.38
C TYR A 509 5.02 -21.91 -3.11
N PHE A 510 5.21 -20.65 -2.71
CA PHE A 510 4.45 -20.03 -1.62
C PHE A 510 3.20 -19.32 -2.17
N VAL A 511 2.02 -19.70 -1.67
CA VAL A 511 0.70 -19.20 -2.05
C VAL A 511 -0.18 -19.01 -0.82
N ALA A 512 -1.29 -18.26 -0.95
CA ALA A 512 -2.12 -17.94 0.21
C ALA A 512 -2.85 -19.15 0.83
N SER A 513 -3.26 -20.11 -0.01
CA SER A 513 -3.78 -21.43 0.37
C SER A 513 -3.66 -22.40 -0.81
N LYS A 514 -3.97 -23.69 -0.61
CA LYS A 514 -3.97 -24.72 -1.67
C LYS A 514 -4.90 -24.45 -2.85
N GLU A 515 -5.90 -23.60 -2.65
CA GLU A 515 -6.83 -23.14 -3.68
C GLU A 515 -6.20 -22.06 -4.56
N HIS A 516 -5.22 -21.28 -4.07
CA HIS A 516 -4.68 -20.14 -4.80
C HIS A 516 -3.77 -20.55 -5.96
N VAL A 517 -4.04 -20.02 -7.15
CA VAL A 517 -3.38 -20.45 -8.40
C VAL A 517 -2.09 -19.70 -8.72
N TYR A 518 -1.85 -18.53 -8.12
CA TYR A 518 -0.66 -17.70 -8.37
C TYR A 518 0.23 -17.55 -7.13
N THR A 519 1.54 -17.64 -7.34
CA THR A 519 2.57 -17.23 -6.37
C THR A 519 3.10 -15.84 -6.70
N LYS A 520 3.26 -14.98 -5.69
CA LYS A 520 4.01 -13.72 -5.78
C LYS A 520 5.41 -13.98 -5.24
N PHE A 521 6.45 -13.72 -6.04
CA PHE A 521 7.82 -14.04 -5.62
C PHE A 521 8.32 -13.19 -4.43
N ASP A 522 7.71 -12.03 -4.19
CA ASP A 522 8.06 -11.11 -3.10
C ASP A 522 7.34 -11.37 -1.76
N ALA A 523 6.50 -12.41 -1.70
CA ALA A 523 5.86 -12.84 -0.46
C ALA A 523 6.93 -13.19 0.59
N ILE A 524 6.70 -12.76 1.84
CA ILE A 524 7.74 -12.82 2.88
C ILE A 524 8.01 -14.24 3.40
N ASP A 525 7.14 -15.21 3.08
CA ASP A 525 7.14 -16.59 3.57
C ASP A 525 8.52 -17.27 3.45
N SER A 526 9.19 -17.14 2.30
CA SER A 526 10.47 -17.79 2.01
C SER A 526 11.61 -17.18 2.85
N LEU A 527 11.66 -15.85 2.99
CA LEU A 527 12.62 -15.16 3.85
C LEU A 527 12.37 -15.49 5.33
N ALA A 528 11.11 -15.54 5.76
CA ALA A 528 10.73 -15.93 7.12
C ALA A 528 11.19 -17.35 7.47
N PHE A 529 11.15 -18.29 6.51
CA PHE A 529 11.67 -19.64 6.68
C PHE A 529 13.20 -19.70 6.82
N LEU A 530 13.96 -18.84 6.14
CA LEU A 530 15.41 -18.75 6.36
C LEU A 530 15.75 -18.25 7.77
N HIS A 531 15.01 -17.25 8.27
CA HIS A 531 15.15 -16.75 9.64
C HIS A 531 14.77 -17.80 10.69
N LEU A 532 13.67 -18.54 10.48
CA LEU A 532 13.28 -19.65 11.36
C LEU A 532 14.30 -20.79 11.35
N HIS A 533 14.79 -21.20 10.18
CA HIS A 533 15.77 -22.26 10.05
C HIS A 533 17.05 -21.93 10.83
N LEU A 534 17.57 -20.71 10.69
CA LEU A 534 18.74 -20.27 11.46
C LEU A 534 18.49 -20.28 12.97
N ALA A 535 17.37 -19.72 13.44
CA ALA A 535 17.03 -19.72 14.86
C ALA A 535 16.87 -21.14 15.47
N LEU A 536 16.64 -22.17 14.65
CA LEU A 536 16.58 -23.57 15.06
C LEU A 536 17.94 -24.29 15.02
N VAL A 537 18.84 -23.94 14.08
CA VAL A 537 20.09 -24.71 13.84
C VAL A 537 21.39 -23.96 14.09
N THR A 538 21.46 -22.64 13.89
CA THR A 538 22.67 -21.83 14.11
C THR A 538 22.43 -20.31 14.05
N ASP A 539 22.91 -19.59 15.06
CA ASP A 539 22.90 -18.11 15.09
C ASP A 539 24.15 -17.49 14.41
N ASN A 540 25.07 -18.30 13.88
CA ASN A 540 26.36 -17.82 13.38
C ASN A 540 26.31 -17.23 11.95
N ILE A 541 25.25 -17.49 11.18
CA ILE A 541 25.11 -17.04 9.78
C ILE A 541 24.22 -15.78 9.73
N LYS A 542 24.74 -14.69 9.18
CA LYS A 542 23.98 -13.43 9.00
C LYS A 542 23.37 -13.32 7.61
N ILE A 543 22.06 -13.53 7.50
CA ILE A 543 21.27 -13.31 6.29
C ILE A 543 20.67 -11.89 6.25
N PRO A 544 20.15 -11.42 5.10
CA PRO A 544 19.44 -10.14 5.03
C PRO A 544 18.24 -10.05 5.98
N GLN A 545 18.02 -8.87 6.55
CA GLN A 545 16.91 -8.63 7.48
C GLN A 545 15.56 -8.68 6.74
N ALA A 546 14.54 -9.24 7.39
CA ALA A 546 13.16 -9.17 6.91
C ALA A 546 12.57 -7.77 7.13
N CYS A 547 11.90 -7.22 6.11
CA CYS A 547 11.29 -5.90 6.17
C CYS A 547 9.77 -6.02 5.98
N PRO A 548 8.93 -5.22 6.66
CA PRO A 548 7.49 -5.14 6.43
C PRO A 548 7.22 -4.25 5.19
N SER A 549 7.79 -4.64 4.05
CA SER A 549 7.65 -3.89 2.80
C SER A 549 6.23 -3.99 2.24
N LEU A 550 5.85 -3.01 1.42
CA LEU A 550 4.59 -2.94 0.68
C LEU A 550 4.82 -3.04 -0.85
N PRO A 551 5.32 -4.18 -1.37
CA PRO A 551 5.49 -4.40 -2.80
C PRO A 551 4.13 -4.65 -3.49
N TYR A 552 3.68 -3.65 -4.25
CA TYR A 552 2.51 -3.76 -5.12
C TYR A 552 2.66 -2.84 -6.34
N PHE A 553 2.06 -3.24 -7.46
CA PHE A 553 1.88 -2.46 -8.67
C PHE A 553 0.41 -2.02 -8.77
N TYR A 554 0.17 -0.74 -9.09
CA TYR A 554 -1.17 -0.19 -9.29
C TYR A 554 -1.27 0.75 -10.49
N CYS A 555 -2.21 0.45 -11.39
CA CYS A 555 -2.64 1.30 -12.50
C CYS A 555 -4.07 0.89 -12.94
N SER A 556 -4.51 1.18 -14.17
CA SER A 556 -5.78 0.66 -14.68
C SER A 556 -5.67 -0.85 -14.99
N TYR A 557 -6.69 -1.63 -14.62
CA TYR A 557 -6.81 -3.05 -15.02
C TYR A 557 -8.19 -3.29 -15.62
N ARG A 558 -8.29 -3.65 -16.91
CA ARG A 558 -9.56 -3.96 -17.60
C ARG A 558 -10.73 -3.03 -17.22
N GLY A 559 -10.61 -1.74 -17.51
CA GLY A 559 -11.63 -0.73 -17.16
C GLY A 559 -11.72 -0.36 -15.67
N LYS A 560 -11.12 -1.13 -14.75
CA LYS A 560 -11.04 -0.76 -13.32
C LYS A 560 -9.98 0.32 -13.10
N ASP A 561 -10.46 1.48 -12.66
CA ASP A 561 -9.65 2.59 -12.20
C ASP A 561 -8.81 2.20 -10.96
N TRP A 562 -7.48 2.32 -11.09
CA TRP A 562 -6.50 2.18 -10.00
C TRP A 562 -6.50 0.81 -9.27
N ALA A 563 -6.64 -0.26 -10.03
CA ALA A 563 -6.40 -1.64 -9.64
C ALA A 563 -5.03 -1.90 -8.98
N ASN A 564 -4.93 -2.94 -8.13
CA ASN A 564 -3.72 -3.40 -7.43
C ASN A 564 -3.44 -4.90 -7.72
N ASP A 565 -2.19 -5.27 -8.02
CA ASP A 565 -1.78 -6.66 -8.36
C ASP A 565 -2.04 -7.67 -7.24
N ASN A 566 -1.77 -7.29 -5.98
CA ASN A 566 -2.02 -8.13 -4.81
C ASN A 566 -3.52 -8.43 -4.64
N ALA A 567 -4.39 -7.47 -4.96
CA ALA A 567 -5.85 -7.64 -4.88
C ALA A 567 -6.44 -8.41 -6.07
N ILE A 568 -5.86 -8.29 -7.28
CA ILE A 568 -6.42 -8.87 -8.52
C ILE A 568 -5.84 -10.24 -8.84
N LEU A 569 -4.52 -10.36 -8.88
CA LEU A 569 -3.84 -11.50 -9.46
C LEU A 569 -3.57 -12.56 -8.39
N TYR A 570 -3.08 -12.14 -7.23
CA TYR A 570 -2.60 -13.06 -6.19
C TYR A 570 -3.68 -13.56 -5.22
N THR A 571 -4.94 -13.14 -5.38
CA THR A 571 -6.13 -13.63 -4.65
C THR A 571 -6.94 -14.68 -5.44
N ARG A 572 -6.51 -15.07 -6.64
CA ARG A 572 -7.28 -15.98 -7.51
C ARG A 572 -7.23 -17.44 -7.03
N THR A 573 -8.39 -18.08 -6.91
CA THR A 573 -8.55 -19.47 -6.45
C THR A 573 -9.14 -20.45 -7.47
N GLU A 574 -9.78 -19.97 -8.53
CA GLU A 574 -10.52 -20.83 -9.49
C GLU A 574 -10.00 -20.70 -10.92
N SER A 575 -9.78 -19.46 -11.38
CA SER A 575 -9.31 -19.15 -12.73
C SER A 575 -8.03 -18.32 -12.69
N ALA A 576 -7.14 -18.58 -13.65
CA ALA A 576 -5.91 -17.81 -13.87
C ALA A 576 -6.20 -16.40 -14.43
N ASP A 577 -7.04 -16.29 -15.46
CA ASP A 577 -7.56 -14.98 -15.84
C ASP A 577 -8.64 -14.56 -14.82
N PRO A 578 -8.58 -13.34 -14.24
CA PRO A 578 -9.68 -12.80 -13.46
C PRO A 578 -10.97 -12.82 -14.28
N PRO A 579 -12.12 -13.21 -13.67
CA PRO A 579 -13.40 -13.21 -14.37
C PRO A 579 -13.75 -11.79 -14.81
N PHE A 580 -14.61 -11.68 -15.83
CA PHE A 580 -15.22 -10.42 -16.16
C PHE A 580 -15.92 -9.86 -14.93
N SER A 581 -15.69 -8.59 -14.68
CA SER A 581 -16.32 -7.87 -13.59
C SER A 581 -17.65 -7.28 -14.06
N LEU A 582 -18.58 -6.98 -13.15
CA LEU A 582 -19.89 -6.42 -13.51
C LEU A 582 -19.73 -5.13 -14.33
N LEU A 583 -18.86 -4.22 -13.89
CA LEU A 583 -18.55 -2.97 -14.60
C LEU A 583 -17.85 -3.21 -15.95
N GLU A 584 -17.03 -4.26 -16.08
CA GLU A 584 -16.33 -4.61 -17.32
C GLU A 584 -17.31 -5.14 -18.38
N ALA A 585 -18.17 -6.09 -18.01
CA ALA A 585 -19.21 -6.63 -18.89
C ALA A 585 -20.16 -5.51 -19.36
N VAL A 586 -20.54 -4.62 -18.44
CA VAL A 586 -21.36 -3.43 -18.74
C VAL A 586 -20.66 -2.49 -19.71
N GLY A 587 -19.44 -2.02 -19.40
CA GLY A 587 -18.74 -1.03 -20.23
C GLY A 587 -18.49 -1.52 -21.67
N LEU A 588 -18.28 -2.82 -21.84
CA LEU A 588 -18.08 -3.47 -23.15
C LEU A 588 -19.38 -3.75 -23.92
N GLY A 589 -20.57 -3.51 -23.35
CA GLY A 589 -21.84 -3.85 -23.99
C GLY A 589 -22.16 -5.35 -23.98
N ASN A 590 -21.49 -6.15 -23.15
CA ASN A 590 -21.59 -7.61 -23.15
C ASN A 590 -22.78 -8.10 -22.29
N ILE A 591 -23.97 -8.03 -22.88
CA ILE A 591 -25.25 -8.43 -22.25
C ILE A 591 -25.25 -9.89 -21.76
N GLU A 592 -24.62 -10.82 -22.49
CA GLU A 592 -24.62 -12.23 -22.11
C GLU A 592 -23.70 -12.52 -20.90
N GLU A 593 -22.53 -11.88 -20.84
CA GLU A 593 -21.69 -11.96 -19.64
C GLU A 593 -22.32 -11.22 -18.45
N LEU A 594 -23.01 -10.11 -18.68
CA LEU A 594 -23.79 -9.41 -17.65
C LEU A 594 -24.86 -10.34 -17.03
N LYS A 595 -25.67 -11.01 -17.84
CA LYS A 595 -26.63 -12.04 -17.37
C LYS A 595 -25.94 -13.18 -16.61
N SER A 596 -24.81 -13.66 -17.13
CA SER A 596 -23.97 -14.70 -16.48
C SER A 596 -23.46 -14.25 -15.10
N ILE A 597 -23.10 -12.98 -14.93
CA ILE A 597 -22.64 -12.41 -13.65
C ILE A 597 -23.82 -12.24 -12.68
N LEU A 598 -24.94 -11.66 -13.13
CA LEU A 598 -26.10 -11.41 -12.27
C LEU A 598 -26.78 -12.72 -11.81
N SER A 599 -26.88 -13.73 -12.69
CA SER A 599 -27.44 -15.05 -12.34
C SER A 599 -26.70 -15.80 -11.22
N LYS A 600 -25.49 -15.38 -10.85
CA LYS A 600 -24.72 -15.91 -9.70
C LYS A 600 -25.07 -15.23 -8.37
N GLY A 601 -26.07 -14.33 -8.35
CA GLY A 601 -26.44 -13.53 -7.17
C GLY A 601 -25.49 -12.35 -6.93
N THR A 602 -24.90 -11.78 -7.99
CA THR A 602 -24.07 -10.58 -7.88
C THR A 602 -24.96 -9.37 -7.59
N ASP A 603 -24.61 -8.60 -6.56
CA ASP A 603 -25.27 -7.32 -6.24
C ASP A 603 -25.12 -6.33 -7.42
N VAL A 604 -26.25 -5.88 -7.97
CA VAL A 604 -26.33 -5.00 -9.15
C VAL A 604 -25.74 -3.61 -8.89
N ASP A 605 -25.84 -3.14 -7.64
CA ASP A 605 -25.26 -1.87 -7.17
C ASP A 605 -23.90 -2.09 -6.48
N GLY A 606 -23.36 -3.31 -6.54
CA GLY A 606 -22.09 -3.68 -5.95
C GLY A 606 -20.91 -2.85 -6.45
N PHE A 607 -20.15 -2.27 -5.51
CA PHE A 607 -19.03 -1.38 -5.83
C PHE A 607 -17.75 -2.13 -6.20
N GLU A 608 -17.43 -2.19 -7.48
CA GLU A 608 -16.16 -2.77 -7.97
C GLU A 608 -15.02 -1.76 -8.15
N SER A 609 -15.30 -0.46 -7.99
CA SER A 609 -14.37 0.65 -8.27
C SER A 609 -14.22 1.62 -7.08
N THR A 610 -13.10 2.35 -7.09
CA THR A 610 -12.71 3.35 -6.08
C THR A 610 -13.67 4.52 -5.90
N PHE A 611 -14.34 4.87 -7.00
CA PHE A 611 -15.30 5.96 -7.04
C PHE A 611 -16.73 5.47 -6.78
N PHE A 612 -16.92 4.24 -6.28
CA PHE A 612 -18.25 3.71 -5.93
C PHE A 612 -19.27 3.82 -7.08
N LYS A 613 -18.79 3.68 -8.32
CA LYS A 613 -19.64 3.64 -9.52
C LYS A 613 -20.36 2.29 -9.57
N THR A 614 -21.68 2.32 -9.65
CA THR A 614 -22.52 1.13 -9.89
C THR A 614 -22.52 0.76 -11.37
N ALA A 615 -23.03 -0.43 -11.70
CA ALA A 615 -23.24 -0.87 -13.08
C ALA A 615 -24.03 0.16 -13.90
N LEU A 616 -25.07 0.76 -13.30
CA LEU A 616 -25.94 1.71 -13.99
C LEU A 616 -25.21 3.00 -14.41
N HIS A 617 -24.22 3.45 -13.63
CA HIS A 617 -23.38 4.60 -14.00
C HIS A 617 -22.56 4.33 -15.25
N GLU A 618 -21.89 3.17 -15.32
CA GLU A 618 -21.01 2.84 -16.45
C GLU A 618 -21.83 2.52 -17.72
N ALA A 619 -22.99 1.87 -17.57
CA ALA A 619 -23.94 1.66 -18.67
C ALA A 619 -24.44 2.99 -19.25
N ALA A 620 -24.79 3.94 -18.38
CA ALA A 620 -25.28 5.26 -18.77
C ALA A 620 -24.18 6.12 -19.42
N LYS A 621 -22.95 6.06 -18.89
CA LYS A 621 -21.75 6.69 -19.47
C LYS A 621 -21.39 6.14 -20.85
N ALA A 622 -21.55 4.84 -21.06
CA ALA A 622 -21.24 4.16 -22.32
C ALA A 622 -22.37 4.24 -23.37
N GLY A 623 -23.60 4.60 -22.96
CA GLY A 623 -24.76 4.72 -23.86
C GLY A 623 -25.51 3.41 -24.13
N HIS A 624 -25.21 2.34 -23.38
CA HIS A 624 -25.72 0.99 -23.62
C HIS A 624 -27.16 0.84 -23.12
N LYS A 625 -28.14 1.39 -23.87
CA LYS A 625 -29.57 1.40 -23.52
C LYS A 625 -30.11 0.03 -23.07
N GLU A 626 -29.83 -1.04 -23.81
CA GLU A 626 -30.32 -2.40 -23.49
C GLU A 626 -29.77 -2.91 -22.14
N ILE A 627 -28.55 -2.50 -21.77
CA ILE A 627 -27.97 -2.80 -20.45
C ILE A 627 -28.62 -1.93 -19.37
N VAL A 628 -28.90 -0.66 -19.62
CA VAL A 628 -29.65 0.21 -18.69
C VAL A 628 -31.05 -0.38 -18.43
N GLU A 629 -31.73 -0.88 -19.46
CA GLU A 629 -33.04 -1.56 -19.31
C GLU A 629 -32.93 -2.83 -18.46
N LEU A 630 -31.90 -3.67 -18.68
CA LEU A 630 -31.66 -4.87 -17.90
C LEU A 630 -31.32 -4.58 -16.43
N LEU A 631 -30.40 -3.63 -16.17
CA LEU A 631 -29.99 -3.28 -14.80
C LEU A 631 -31.16 -2.72 -13.99
N ILE A 632 -32.02 -1.89 -14.58
CA ILE A 632 -33.23 -1.37 -13.92
C ILE A 632 -34.28 -2.48 -13.70
N ALA A 633 -34.32 -3.52 -14.55
CA ALA A 633 -35.17 -4.68 -14.35
C ALA A 633 -34.67 -5.63 -13.24
N GLU A 634 -33.39 -5.52 -12.88
CA GLU A 634 -32.71 -6.23 -11.78
C GLU A 634 -32.58 -5.32 -10.54
N ASP A 635 -33.50 -4.36 -10.38
CA ASP A 635 -33.65 -3.43 -9.23
C ASP A 635 -32.49 -2.45 -8.94
N ALA A 636 -31.65 -2.12 -9.94
CA ALA A 636 -30.57 -1.13 -9.76
C ALA A 636 -31.05 0.28 -9.35
N GLN A 637 -30.36 0.89 -8.38
CA GLN A 637 -30.69 2.22 -7.85
C GLN A 637 -30.51 3.32 -8.91
N ILE A 638 -31.63 3.85 -9.39
CA ILE A 638 -31.67 4.79 -10.51
C ILE A 638 -30.93 6.13 -10.26
N ASP A 639 -31.01 6.63 -9.02
CA ASP A 639 -30.35 7.85 -8.54
C ASP A 639 -29.18 7.57 -7.59
N ALA A 640 -28.58 6.37 -7.69
CA ALA A 640 -27.32 6.09 -7.02
C ALA A 640 -26.29 7.19 -7.35
N LYS A 641 -25.44 7.55 -6.38
CA LYS A 641 -24.40 8.55 -6.56
C LYS A 641 -23.02 7.94 -6.41
N ASP A 642 -22.15 8.17 -7.40
CA ASP A 642 -20.74 7.84 -7.27
C ASP A 642 -20.06 8.67 -6.15
N SER A 643 -18.90 8.25 -5.65
CA SER A 643 -18.29 8.91 -4.48
C SER A 643 -17.64 10.24 -4.79
N TRP A 644 -17.19 10.38 -6.03
CA TRP A 644 -16.61 11.61 -6.55
C TRP A 644 -16.71 11.55 -8.08
N PRO A 645 -17.46 12.48 -8.70
CA PRO A 645 -17.94 13.75 -8.14
C PRO A 645 -19.22 13.72 -7.29
N GLY A 646 -19.94 12.60 -7.14
CA GLY A 646 -21.32 12.61 -6.66
C GLY A 646 -22.35 12.67 -7.80
N LEU A 647 -21.97 12.15 -8.98
CA LEU A 647 -22.81 12.08 -10.18
C LEU A 647 -23.82 10.94 -10.07
N THR A 648 -25.01 11.11 -10.66
CA THR A 648 -25.96 10.00 -10.90
C THR A 648 -25.79 9.44 -12.32
N PRO A 649 -26.36 8.25 -12.65
CA PRO A 649 -26.40 7.75 -14.02
C PRO A 649 -26.96 8.76 -15.04
N LEU A 650 -27.95 9.56 -14.64
CA LEU A 650 -28.53 10.61 -15.49
C LEU A 650 -27.49 11.67 -15.88
N HIS A 651 -26.62 12.09 -14.95
CA HIS A 651 -25.54 13.04 -15.27
C HIS A 651 -24.55 12.46 -16.29
N TYR A 652 -24.21 11.17 -16.16
CA TYR A 652 -23.30 10.49 -17.09
C TYR A 652 -23.90 10.35 -18.49
N ALA A 653 -25.17 9.95 -18.61
CA ALA A 653 -25.86 9.90 -19.90
C ALA A 653 -26.00 11.30 -20.54
N ALA A 654 -26.33 12.30 -19.74
CA ALA A 654 -26.49 13.70 -20.16
C ALA A 654 -25.17 14.33 -20.65
N ALA A 655 -24.06 14.12 -19.94
CA ALA A 655 -22.73 14.58 -20.36
C ALA A 655 -22.17 13.78 -21.55
N GLY A 656 -22.60 12.52 -21.73
CA GLY A 656 -22.15 11.63 -22.81
C GLY A 656 -22.89 11.79 -24.14
N GLY A 657 -23.97 12.57 -24.20
CA GLY A 657 -24.79 12.72 -25.43
C GLY A 657 -25.78 11.57 -25.67
N HIS A 658 -26.04 10.74 -24.65
CA HIS A 658 -26.81 9.50 -24.79
C HIS A 658 -28.31 9.72 -24.63
N ILE A 659 -28.93 10.47 -25.55
CA ILE A 659 -30.33 10.93 -25.44
C ILE A 659 -31.34 9.79 -25.19
N GLU A 660 -31.15 8.61 -25.77
CA GLU A 660 -32.04 7.46 -25.55
C GLU A 660 -31.92 6.86 -24.15
N VAL A 661 -30.75 6.96 -23.52
CA VAL A 661 -30.56 6.60 -22.10
C VAL A 661 -31.17 7.66 -21.19
N VAL A 662 -31.00 8.96 -21.51
CA VAL A 662 -31.62 10.06 -20.76
C VAL A 662 -33.15 9.89 -20.74
N LYS A 663 -33.78 9.65 -21.89
CA LYS A 663 -35.23 9.36 -21.98
C LYS A 663 -35.64 8.19 -21.09
N LEU A 664 -34.89 7.09 -21.14
CA LEU A 664 -35.19 5.89 -20.37
C LEU A 664 -35.08 6.12 -18.85
N LEU A 665 -34.01 6.76 -18.38
CA LEU A 665 -33.82 7.08 -16.96
C LEU A 665 -34.94 7.99 -16.43
N LEU A 666 -35.32 9.03 -17.18
CA LEU A 666 -36.43 9.91 -16.79
C LEU A 666 -37.78 9.19 -16.79
N ILE A 667 -38.06 8.32 -17.78
CA ILE A 667 -39.28 7.47 -17.80
C ILE A 667 -39.33 6.51 -16.60
N LYS A 668 -38.16 6.06 -16.13
CA LYS A 668 -38.03 5.17 -14.97
C LYS A 668 -37.97 5.91 -13.61
N GLY A 669 -38.05 7.23 -13.62
CA GLY A 669 -38.22 8.05 -12.41
C GLY A 669 -36.95 8.63 -11.81
N ALA A 670 -35.86 8.76 -12.59
CA ALA A 670 -34.65 9.46 -12.14
C ALA A 670 -34.94 10.92 -11.78
N ASP A 671 -34.37 11.40 -10.67
CA ASP A 671 -34.46 12.80 -10.24
C ASP A 671 -33.71 13.72 -11.22
N ILE A 672 -34.49 14.47 -12.01
CA ILE A 672 -34.01 15.34 -13.08
C ILE A 672 -33.15 16.51 -12.56
N ASP A 673 -33.43 16.96 -11.34
CA ASP A 673 -32.73 18.05 -10.66
C ASP A 673 -31.78 17.54 -9.55
N ALA A 674 -31.47 16.23 -9.57
CA ALA A 674 -30.47 15.64 -8.71
C ALA A 674 -29.16 16.44 -8.79
N LYS A 675 -28.66 16.88 -7.64
CA LYS A 675 -27.42 17.67 -7.58
C LYS A 675 -26.19 16.84 -7.28
N ILE A 676 -25.07 17.20 -7.90
CA ILE A 676 -23.72 16.76 -7.53
C ILE A 676 -23.44 17.14 -6.07
N THR A 677 -23.15 16.15 -5.22
CA THR A 677 -23.01 16.34 -3.76
C THR A 677 -21.58 16.45 -3.25
N ALA A 678 -20.59 15.80 -3.89
CA ALA A 678 -19.20 15.91 -3.46
C ALA A 678 -18.58 17.22 -3.97
N TYR A 679 -17.59 17.74 -3.25
CA TYR A 679 -16.93 18.96 -3.68
C TYR A 679 -16.12 18.71 -4.96
N VAL A 680 -16.52 19.40 -6.03
CA VAL A 680 -15.85 19.41 -7.32
C VAL A 680 -15.89 20.81 -7.92
N ARG A 681 -14.79 21.21 -8.56
CA ARG A 681 -14.72 22.42 -9.38
C ARG A 681 -13.70 22.21 -10.50
N THR A 682 -14.20 21.68 -11.62
CA THR A 682 -13.41 21.34 -12.81
C THR A 682 -14.01 22.02 -14.04
N THR A 683 -13.35 21.86 -15.20
CA THR A 683 -13.96 22.23 -16.48
C THR A 683 -15.14 21.34 -16.87
N ALA A 684 -15.30 20.16 -16.27
CA ALA A 684 -16.40 19.24 -16.58
C ALA A 684 -17.58 19.38 -15.60
N TYR A 685 -17.33 19.65 -14.33
CA TYR A 685 -18.33 19.62 -13.24
C TYR A 685 -18.03 20.65 -12.14
N THR A 686 -19.09 21.27 -11.60
CA THR A 686 -19.08 22.07 -10.37
C THR A 686 -20.04 21.46 -9.34
N THR A 687 -19.70 21.54 -8.05
CA THR A 687 -20.56 21.09 -6.95
C THR A 687 -21.95 21.72 -7.05
N GLY A 688 -23.01 20.92 -6.92
CA GLY A 688 -24.38 21.41 -7.06
C GLY A 688 -24.88 21.58 -8.50
N ASP A 689 -24.06 21.29 -9.52
CA ASP A 689 -24.54 21.11 -10.90
C ASP A 689 -25.63 20.01 -10.94
N THR A 690 -26.57 20.13 -11.88
CA THR A 690 -27.60 19.13 -12.21
C THR A 690 -27.27 18.42 -13.54
N ALA A 691 -28.14 17.50 -13.98
CA ALA A 691 -28.05 16.92 -15.32
C ALA A 691 -28.03 18.02 -16.42
N LEU A 692 -28.92 19.02 -16.34
CA LEU A 692 -28.96 20.14 -17.29
C LEU A 692 -27.64 20.94 -17.33
N HIS A 693 -27.00 21.19 -16.18
CA HIS A 693 -25.67 21.83 -16.16
C HIS A 693 -24.64 20.99 -16.92
N SER A 694 -24.67 19.67 -16.72
CA SER A 694 -23.73 18.72 -17.34
C SER A 694 -23.92 18.67 -18.86
N THR A 695 -25.17 18.61 -19.32
CA THR A 695 -25.59 18.71 -20.73
C THR A 695 -25.02 19.95 -21.40
N ILE A 696 -25.18 21.12 -20.77
CA ILE A 696 -24.77 22.41 -21.34
C ILE A 696 -23.26 22.53 -21.41
N ARG A 697 -22.52 22.00 -20.42
CA ARG A 697 -21.06 21.94 -20.49
C ARG A 697 -20.58 21.07 -21.65
N ALA A 698 -21.36 20.06 -22.06
CA ALA A 698 -21.02 19.14 -23.15
C ALA A 698 -21.60 19.53 -24.52
N ASP A 699 -22.32 20.66 -24.62
CA ASP A 699 -22.97 21.18 -25.84
C ASP A 699 -24.10 20.28 -26.44
N HIS A 700 -24.74 19.44 -25.63
CA HIS A 700 -25.78 18.52 -26.09
C HIS A 700 -27.17 19.19 -26.10
N LYS A 701 -27.40 20.09 -27.07
CA LYS A 701 -28.65 20.88 -27.22
C LYS A 701 -29.92 20.04 -27.25
N ASP A 702 -29.90 18.88 -27.91
CA ASP A 702 -31.03 17.96 -28.03
C ASP A 702 -31.44 17.33 -26.68
N ILE A 703 -30.45 17.01 -25.85
CA ILE A 703 -30.67 16.61 -24.46
C ILE A 703 -31.15 17.80 -23.62
N ALA A 704 -30.64 19.01 -23.87
CA ALA A 704 -31.08 20.21 -23.15
C ALA A 704 -32.58 20.49 -23.42
N GLU A 705 -33.02 20.37 -24.68
CA GLU A 705 -34.43 20.50 -25.05
C GLU A 705 -35.28 19.42 -24.37
N LEU A 706 -34.84 18.15 -24.43
CA LEU A 706 -35.52 17.03 -23.77
C LEU A 706 -35.69 17.21 -22.25
N VAL A 707 -34.65 17.60 -21.51
CA VAL A 707 -34.76 17.73 -20.04
C VAL A 707 -35.60 18.95 -19.64
N ILE A 708 -35.58 20.02 -20.44
CA ILE A 708 -36.44 21.19 -20.24
C ILE A 708 -37.91 20.84 -20.52
N GLU A 709 -38.20 20.03 -21.55
CA GLU A 709 -39.53 19.46 -21.81
C GLU A 709 -39.99 18.46 -20.73
N LYS A 710 -39.10 18.08 -19.80
CA LYS A 710 -39.37 17.24 -18.62
C LYS A 710 -39.29 18.03 -17.31
N ASP A 711 -39.50 19.34 -17.38
CA ASP A 711 -39.63 20.26 -16.25
C ASP A 711 -38.36 20.42 -15.38
N ALA A 712 -37.16 20.19 -15.94
CA ALA A 712 -35.90 20.51 -15.26
C ALA A 712 -35.80 22.00 -14.89
N ASP A 713 -35.26 22.33 -13.71
CA ASP A 713 -35.11 23.71 -13.28
C ASP A 713 -34.02 24.45 -14.09
N VAL A 714 -34.46 25.15 -15.14
CA VAL A 714 -33.64 26.05 -15.98
C VAL A 714 -32.95 27.17 -15.20
N ASN A 715 -33.38 27.46 -13.96
CA ASN A 715 -32.80 28.46 -13.07
C ASN A 715 -32.02 27.83 -11.90
N ALA A 716 -31.82 26.50 -11.89
CA ALA A 716 -31.12 25.80 -10.83
C ALA A 716 -29.72 26.41 -10.63
N ARG A 717 -29.37 26.76 -9.38
CA ARG A 717 -28.03 27.24 -9.05
C ARG A 717 -27.16 26.12 -8.52
N ASN A 718 -25.94 26.01 -9.05
CA ASN A 718 -24.86 25.24 -8.44
C ASN A 718 -24.24 26.01 -7.25
N ASN A 719 -23.24 25.44 -6.59
CA ASN A 719 -22.63 26.04 -5.39
C ASN A 719 -21.71 27.22 -5.70
N ASP A 720 -21.25 27.40 -6.95
CA ASP A 720 -20.63 28.65 -7.41
C ASP A 720 -21.69 29.75 -7.68
N GLY A 721 -22.98 29.45 -7.48
CA GLY A 721 -24.11 30.33 -7.72
C GLY A 721 -24.51 30.45 -9.19
N ARG A 722 -23.82 29.76 -10.11
CA ARG A 722 -24.06 29.80 -11.56
C ARG A 722 -25.29 28.97 -11.93
N THR A 723 -26.01 29.44 -12.94
CA THR A 723 -27.16 28.80 -13.57
C THR A 723 -26.76 28.05 -14.86
N PRO A 724 -27.65 27.20 -15.42
CA PRO A 724 -27.59 26.74 -16.80
C PRO A 724 -27.23 27.85 -17.82
N LEU A 725 -27.87 29.01 -17.71
CA LEU A 725 -27.69 30.14 -18.63
C LEU A 725 -26.29 30.76 -18.49
N ASP A 726 -25.81 30.96 -17.27
CA ASP A 726 -24.45 31.48 -17.02
C ASP A 726 -23.38 30.62 -17.70
N ILE A 727 -23.52 29.29 -17.63
CA ILE A 727 -22.57 28.35 -18.22
C ILE A 727 -22.66 28.35 -19.74
N ALA A 728 -23.86 28.41 -20.31
CA ALA A 728 -24.07 28.49 -21.75
C ALA A 728 -23.45 29.76 -22.35
N VAL A 729 -23.60 30.91 -21.67
CA VAL A 729 -22.99 32.19 -22.06
C VAL A 729 -21.47 32.15 -21.93
N ASP A 730 -20.93 31.66 -20.80
CA ASP A 730 -19.48 31.55 -20.51
C ASP A 730 -18.71 30.72 -21.56
N ARG A 731 -19.39 29.76 -22.20
CA ARG A 731 -18.84 28.89 -23.24
C ARG A 731 -19.18 29.31 -24.67
N GLY A 732 -20.11 30.24 -24.87
CA GLY A 732 -20.57 30.67 -26.19
C GLY A 732 -21.52 29.69 -26.89
N HIS A 733 -22.26 28.86 -26.15
CA HIS A 733 -23.26 27.93 -26.71
C HIS A 733 -24.55 28.67 -27.10
N THR A 734 -24.48 29.52 -28.14
CA THR A 734 -25.54 30.49 -28.52
C THR A 734 -26.92 29.86 -28.69
N GLU A 735 -27.03 28.70 -29.34
CA GLU A 735 -28.32 28.02 -29.55
C GLU A 735 -28.95 27.52 -28.23
N ILE A 736 -28.11 27.14 -27.26
CA ILE A 736 -28.55 26.75 -25.91
C ILE A 736 -28.96 27.98 -25.09
N VAL A 737 -28.26 29.11 -25.25
CA VAL A 737 -28.65 30.41 -24.64
C VAL A 737 -30.05 30.84 -25.10
N GLU A 738 -30.34 30.70 -26.40
CA GLU A 738 -31.68 30.99 -26.95
C GLU A 738 -32.74 30.01 -26.42
N LEU A 739 -32.44 28.71 -26.38
CA LEU A 739 -33.31 27.67 -25.83
C LEU A 739 -33.66 27.93 -24.35
N LEU A 740 -32.68 28.27 -23.51
CA LEU A 740 -32.87 28.54 -22.08
C LEU A 740 -33.71 29.80 -21.86
N ARG A 741 -33.42 30.89 -22.59
CA ARG A 741 -34.20 32.14 -22.51
C ARG A 741 -35.67 31.92 -22.92
N LYS A 742 -35.91 31.14 -23.97
CA LYS A 742 -37.27 30.77 -24.43
C LYS A 742 -38.09 30.07 -23.33
N HIS A 743 -37.43 29.30 -22.46
CA HIS A 743 -38.06 28.54 -21.37
C HIS A 743 -37.95 29.22 -20.00
N GLY A 744 -37.63 30.53 -19.94
CA GLY A 744 -37.72 31.31 -18.70
C GLY A 744 -36.49 31.24 -17.79
N ALA A 745 -35.31 30.90 -18.33
CA ALA A 745 -34.05 31.18 -17.64
C ALA A 745 -33.87 32.69 -17.42
N LYS A 746 -33.50 33.08 -16.19
CA LYS A 746 -33.35 34.46 -15.74
C LYS A 746 -31.88 34.87 -15.78
N GLU A 747 -31.64 36.14 -16.08
CA GLU A 747 -30.35 36.82 -15.98
C GLU A 747 -30.00 37.19 -14.52
#